data_AF-F9F1K9-F1
#
_entry.id   AF-F9F1K9-F1
#
_cell.length_a   1.000
_cell.length_b   1.000
_cell.length_c   1.000
_cell.angle_alpha   90.00
_cell.angle_beta   90.00
_cell.angle_gamma   90.00
#
_symmetry.space_group_name_H-M   'P 1'
#
loop_
_entity.id
_entity.type
_entity.pdbx_description
1 polymer ?
#
loop_
_entity_poly.entity_id
_entity_poly.type
_entity_poly.pdbx_seq_one_letter_code
_entity_poly.pdbx_strand_id
1 'polypeptide(L)'
;MRCNPSFCAILLGLAATIQGSSDLASNLKREATVASSFNPKNATLAEFNAHAREVALSRIGNSTVCNKDNVRVRKLFENLTSNERISYTDALKCLMDLPAKTPSDLAPGAKSRYDDWVVTHINQTLTIHLNANFLGWHRWYIWEMERALRSDCGYKGPFPYWDWTKTEKETFEKSEVFDGSATSLSGNGAPLNYTDSDVIVINSQYPNMEVVFPHGTGGGCVTNGPFANITVNLGPVGLALVGNKTDTSGAGYKYNPRCLKRDLTDEILHRYVNETSVLTLLRDSSDIWWFQTIMSGAWGSRDIGIHPGAHNSLGGDPGRDFWVSPGEPAFWAHHANIDRVWWMWQMLDPEVRAANVSTAVNGPITMYDLYEPHKNATIFDLQNLGWVAEAQEVALDNPIDLSKPDRWAQKNYKLPTLLRPVTEGLIFNHVDHRFCLSGAQISPRGRKTCRDGHQPCKYYVSAKKLAILADQCEIPKIIICICENIRLCSRSHPFSPRRCSQLTYCLYQSKMGVIATLKNNKVGAVVVSVFDWYPSEYPKEERKLLRKLDLAILSSAVSVSFITRQYTGSYTDSVFKFLGQQNITNAYVSGMREDLNAFGNELNYYVVAYNTAYVLGQIPLMTLQTKGKLGESDHGRAPFLLPSLQILWAVIAFCQSEIQHSWQLYILRALTGFLEASSFGGTHLILGSWFKNEELFKRAGVWFMGNSLGSMFSGYLQAAAYRNLNGVFGRAGWRWLFIVQGIITLPLAFLGFVVWPGLPTSPRRWYMTEEEHALALKRIPTVEKEGITWKTFKYTLSRPMWWICVSCYIFLCQAHYWTGYMALWLRHAGYSIELVNILPTFIDLLRAISSWLGTTLAGCLSLRGLWTFQASFVFFACIVLSIWTVPDGLKFVAFYFGGFSGMASPILYSWVNSTLKENYGERGLIISSMMTLGFCNQIWIPLFTFPTVEAPRFPNGYPAATVFEFTMWAILMGGVWYMKRWKTKHPDLEMRLAEPESLGQASGSESGETGITDAKGASKHVRSL
;
A
#
# COMPACT_ATOMS: atom_id res chain seq x y z
N MET A 1 5.42 24.81 -12.27
CA MET A 1 6.78 25.29 -12.64
C MET A 1 7.80 24.29 -12.10
N ARG A 2 8.96 24.12 -12.74
CA ARG A 2 10.04 23.27 -12.20
C ARG A 2 10.79 24.03 -11.12
N CYS A 3 11.06 23.41 -9.97
CA CYS A 3 11.97 23.97 -8.98
C CYS A 3 13.42 23.69 -9.42
N ASN A 4 14.34 24.64 -9.20
CA ASN A 4 15.74 24.49 -9.61
C ASN A 4 16.51 23.69 -8.53
N PRO A 5 17.10 22.51 -8.84
CA PRO A 5 17.75 21.66 -7.83
C PRO A 5 18.87 22.37 -7.06
N SER A 6 19.60 23.30 -7.69
CA SER A 6 20.62 24.12 -7.03
C SER A 6 20.08 24.88 -5.82
N PHE A 7 18.82 25.31 -5.85
CA PHE A 7 18.20 26.08 -4.78
C PHE A 7 17.89 25.23 -3.53
N CYS A 8 17.45 23.99 -3.72
CA CYS A 8 17.27 23.02 -2.64
C CYS A 8 18.63 22.60 -2.03
N ALA A 9 19.64 22.37 -2.87
CA ALA A 9 20.99 22.05 -2.39
C ALA A 9 21.62 23.18 -1.57
N ILE A 10 21.41 24.45 -1.96
CA ILE A 10 21.86 25.62 -1.17
C ILE A 10 21.14 25.71 0.18
N LEU A 11 19.83 25.46 0.22
CA LEU A 11 19.05 25.44 1.48
C LEU A 11 19.49 24.31 2.42
N LEU A 12 19.75 23.11 1.90
CA LEU A 12 20.30 21.99 2.68
C LEU A 12 21.74 22.28 3.14
N GLY A 13 22.57 22.88 2.29
CA GLY A 13 23.93 23.31 2.62
C GLY A 13 23.99 24.42 3.68
N LEU A 14 22.96 25.27 3.77
CA LEU A 14 22.77 26.25 4.84
C LEU A 14 22.33 25.58 6.15
N ALA A 15 21.38 24.64 6.09
CA ALA A 15 20.95 23.86 7.24
C ALA A 15 22.12 23.04 7.85
N ALA A 16 22.97 22.44 7.02
CA ALA A 16 24.14 21.70 7.48
C ALA A 16 25.17 22.59 8.19
N THR A 17 25.40 23.83 7.74
CA THR A 17 26.26 24.79 8.46
C THR A 17 25.69 25.23 9.82
N ILE A 18 24.39 25.07 10.07
CA ILE A 18 23.74 25.33 11.36
C ILE A 18 23.86 24.12 12.31
N GLN A 19 24.20 22.93 11.79
CA GLN A 19 24.32 21.69 12.57
C GLN A 19 25.75 21.35 13.04
N GLY A 20 26.74 22.21 12.79
CA GLY A 20 28.10 22.08 13.33
C GLY A 20 28.97 20.95 12.77
N SER A 21 28.43 20.06 11.94
CA SER A 21 29.19 18.98 11.28
C SER A 21 29.85 19.47 9.99
N SER A 22 31.07 20.01 10.12
CA SER A 22 31.92 20.48 9.01
C SER A 22 32.01 19.48 7.86
N ASP A 23 32.11 18.20 8.18
CA ASP A 23 32.51 17.15 7.24
C ASP A 23 31.32 16.66 6.42
N LEU A 24 30.15 16.51 7.05
CA LEU A 24 28.90 16.21 6.34
C LEU A 24 28.47 17.42 5.47
N ALA A 25 28.61 18.64 6.00
CA ALA A 25 28.33 19.86 5.26
C ALA A 25 29.27 20.05 4.05
N SER A 26 30.54 19.66 4.16
CA SER A 26 31.50 19.74 3.04
C SER A 26 31.29 18.64 2.01
N ASN A 27 31.02 17.40 2.42
CA ASN A 27 30.71 16.30 1.50
C ASN A 27 29.41 16.56 0.72
N LEU A 28 28.32 16.98 1.38
CA LEU A 28 27.06 17.31 0.70
C LEU A 28 27.18 18.53 -0.24
N LYS A 29 27.96 19.56 0.13
CA LYS A 29 28.27 20.68 -0.79
C LYS A 29 29.10 20.23 -1.99
N ARG A 30 30.04 19.30 -1.79
CA ARG A 30 30.87 18.74 -2.85
C ARG A 30 30.07 17.85 -3.81
N GLU A 31 29.22 16.96 -3.28
CA GLU A 31 28.24 16.19 -4.08
C GLU A 31 27.34 17.10 -4.91
N ALA A 32 26.73 18.11 -4.29
CA ALA A 32 25.90 19.08 -5.00
C ALA A 32 26.67 19.87 -6.09
N THR A 33 27.96 20.14 -5.87
CA THR A 33 28.82 20.80 -6.86
C THR A 33 29.11 19.88 -8.04
N VAL A 34 29.55 18.64 -7.79
CA VAL A 34 29.87 17.63 -8.82
C VAL A 34 28.63 17.22 -9.63
N ALA A 35 27.47 17.10 -8.97
CA ALA A 35 26.19 16.84 -9.66
C ALA A 35 25.69 18.04 -10.47
N SER A 36 26.08 19.27 -10.12
CA SER A 36 25.66 20.48 -10.85
C SER A 36 26.46 20.78 -12.12
N SER A 37 27.67 20.21 -12.26
CA SER A 37 28.56 20.45 -13.41
C SER A 37 28.44 19.42 -14.53
N PHE A 38 27.91 18.23 -14.26
CA PHE A 38 27.82 17.15 -15.25
C PHE A 38 26.55 17.25 -16.13
N ASN A 39 26.73 17.25 -17.46
CA ASN A 39 25.65 17.26 -18.44
C ASN A 39 25.56 15.92 -19.19
N PRO A 40 24.68 14.98 -18.77
CA PRO A 40 24.65 13.62 -19.33
C PRO A 40 24.32 13.56 -20.83
N LYS A 41 23.63 14.58 -21.38
CA LYS A 41 23.15 14.55 -22.78
C LYS A 41 24.25 14.46 -23.81
N ASN A 42 25.41 15.05 -23.54
CA ASN A 42 26.54 15.12 -24.48
C ASN A 42 27.77 14.35 -23.99
N ALA A 43 27.80 13.91 -22.72
CA ALA A 43 28.95 13.24 -22.12
C ALA A 43 29.29 11.89 -22.79
N THR A 44 30.57 11.64 -23.01
CA THR A 44 31.13 10.37 -23.50
C THR A 44 31.08 9.27 -22.43
N LEU A 45 31.23 8.01 -22.83
CA LEU A 45 31.23 6.88 -21.89
C LEU A 45 32.37 6.99 -20.85
N ALA A 46 33.49 7.61 -21.22
CA ALA A 46 34.60 7.90 -20.32
C ALA A 46 34.24 8.96 -19.27
N GLU A 47 33.55 10.04 -19.65
CA GLU A 47 33.10 11.10 -18.74
C GLU A 47 32.02 10.59 -17.76
N PHE A 48 31.07 9.75 -18.23
CA PHE A 48 30.13 9.05 -17.33
C PHE A 48 30.86 8.21 -16.28
N ASN A 49 31.91 7.48 -16.68
CA ASN A 49 32.68 6.62 -15.78
C ASN A 49 33.51 7.43 -14.76
N ALA A 50 34.08 8.56 -15.20
CA ALA A 50 34.80 9.50 -14.34
C ALA A 50 33.87 10.17 -13.32
N HIS A 51 32.70 10.66 -13.76
CA HIS A 51 31.69 11.27 -12.89
C HIS A 51 31.14 10.28 -11.86
N ALA A 52 30.76 9.07 -12.29
CA ALA A 52 30.30 8.01 -11.39
C ALA A 52 31.35 7.66 -10.31
N ARG A 53 32.63 7.61 -10.70
CA ARG A 53 33.76 7.40 -9.78
C ARG A 53 33.92 8.56 -8.79
N GLU A 54 33.80 9.81 -9.22
CA GLU A 54 33.90 10.96 -8.32
C GLU A 54 32.77 10.99 -7.28
N VAL A 55 31.52 10.79 -7.73
CA VAL A 55 30.33 10.73 -6.85
C VAL A 55 30.42 9.56 -5.86
N ALA A 56 30.90 8.39 -6.29
CA ALA A 56 31.12 7.27 -5.38
C ALA A 56 32.22 7.58 -4.34
N LEU A 57 33.33 8.19 -4.75
CA LEU A 57 34.45 8.53 -3.85
C LEU A 57 34.12 9.67 -2.86
N SER A 58 33.16 10.55 -3.16
CA SER A 58 32.65 11.52 -2.19
C SER A 58 31.72 10.88 -1.16
N ARG A 59 30.93 9.87 -1.56
CA ARG A 59 29.98 9.15 -0.70
C ARG A 59 30.64 8.16 0.28
N ILE A 60 31.86 7.70 0.01
CA ILE A 60 32.62 6.85 0.94
C ILE A 60 33.09 7.69 2.14
N GLY A 61 32.36 7.55 3.25
CA GLY A 61 32.72 8.07 4.57
C GLY A 61 33.74 7.19 5.30
N ASN A 62 34.01 7.54 6.56
CA ASN A 62 34.96 6.83 7.41
C ASN A 62 34.30 5.65 8.17
N SER A 63 33.65 4.71 7.46
CA SER A 63 33.19 3.46 8.09
C SER A 63 34.37 2.51 8.30
N THR A 64 34.28 1.68 9.35
CA THR A 64 35.22 0.59 9.60
C THR A 64 35.05 -0.56 8.59
N VAL A 65 33.89 -0.66 7.91
CA VAL A 65 33.58 -1.74 6.96
C VAL A 65 33.96 -1.34 5.53
N CYS A 66 33.69 -0.10 5.10
CA CYS A 66 34.26 0.46 3.86
C CYS A 66 34.73 1.89 4.05
N ASN A 67 35.93 2.14 3.55
CA ASN A 67 36.65 3.40 3.58
C ASN A 67 37.55 3.48 2.33
N LYS A 68 38.27 4.60 2.19
CA LYS A 68 39.10 4.88 1.01
C LYS A 68 40.35 4.01 0.91
N ASP A 69 40.71 3.31 1.98
CA ASP A 69 41.89 2.45 2.06
C ASP A 69 41.59 0.97 1.76
N ASN A 70 40.34 0.52 1.99
CA ASN A 70 39.91 -0.87 1.75
C ASN A 70 38.98 -1.08 0.54
N VAL A 71 38.54 0.00 -0.12
CA VAL A 71 37.66 -0.08 -1.31
C VAL A 71 38.36 -0.79 -2.48
N ARG A 72 37.71 -1.84 -3.01
CA ARG A 72 38.23 -2.59 -4.17
C ARG A 72 37.83 -1.93 -5.49
N VAL A 73 38.77 -1.88 -6.42
CA VAL A 73 38.55 -1.34 -7.76
C VAL A 73 38.53 -2.49 -8.77
N ARG A 74 37.39 -2.72 -9.44
CA ARG A 74 37.32 -3.58 -10.62
C ARG A 74 37.96 -2.86 -11.80
N LYS A 75 38.71 -3.58 -12.63
CA LYS A 75 39.46 -3.03 -13.78
C LYS A 75 38.88 -3.54 -15.10
N LEU A 76 39.07 -2.78 -16.18
CA LEU A 76 38.94 -3.29 -17.54
C LEU A 76 39.93 -4.46 -17.75
N PHE A 77 39.53 -5.53 -18.43
CA PHE A 77 40.37 -6.71 -18.67
C PHE A 77 41.69 -6.35 -19.40
N GLU A 78 41.60 -5.49 -20.43
CA GLU A 78 42.74 -4.98 -21.20
C GLU A 78 43.65 -4.06 -20.36
N ASN A 79 43.17 -3.51 -19.25
CA ASN A 79 43.98 -2.76 -18.28
C ASN A 79 44.62 -3.66 -17.19
N LEU A 80 44.46 -4.99 -17.27
CA LEU A 80 45.21 -5.94 -16.45
C LEU A 80 46.58 -6.21 -17.08
N THR A 81 47.61 -6.31 -16.26
CA THR A 81 48.90 -6.89 -16.67
C THR A 81 48.75 -8.37 -17.02
N SER A 82 49.62 -8.91 -17.88
CA SER A 82 49.61 -10.34 -18.26
C SER A 82 49.55 -11.29 -17.06
N ASN A 83 50.27 -10.95 -15.98
CA ASN A 83 50.29 -11.73 -14.74
C ASN A 83 48.97 -11.62 -13.96
N GLU A 84 48.29 -10.46 -13.94
CA GLU A 84 46.95 -10.32 -13.35
C GLU A 84 45.90 -11.13 -14.13
N ARG A 85 46.01 -11.23 -15.46
CA ARG A 85 45.11 -12.03 -16.32
C ARG A 85 45.31 -13.52 -16.11
N ILE A 86 46.55 -14.00 -16.14
CA ILE A 86 46.89 -15.41 -15.87
C ILE A 86 46.44 -15.80 -14.45
N SER A 87 46.74 -14.96 -13.44
CA SER A 87 46.27 -15.21 -12.07
C SER A 87 44.75 -15.25 -11.94
N TYR A 88 44.00 -14.58 -12.82
CA TYR A 88 42.53 -14.64 -12.84
C TYR A 88 42.00 -15.90 -13.53
N THR A 89 42.57 -16.27 -14.69
CA THR A 89 42.13 -17.48 -15.41
C THR A 89 42.51 -18.76 -14.68
N ASP A 90 43.67 -18.80 -14.00
CA ASP A 90 44.05 -19.92 -13.14
C ASP A 90 43.21 -20.02 -11.85
N ALA A 91 42.76 -18.90 -11.28
CA ALA A 91 41.83 -18.91 -10.16
C ALA A 91 40.43 -19.45 -10.58
N LEU A 92 39.97 -19.15 -11.80
CA LEU A 92 38.75 -19.74 -12.36
C LEU A 92 38.90 -21.26 -12.57
N LYS A 93 40.04 -21.74 -13.09
CA LYS A 93 40.32 -23.18 -13.22
C LYS A 93 40.35 -23.89 -11.87
N CYS A 94 40.94 -23.27 -10.84
CA CYS A 94 40.91 -23.84 -9.48
C CYS A 94 39.47 -24.09 -8.97
N LEU A 95 38.49 -23.24 -9.30
CA LEU A 95 37.08 -23.52 -9.00
C LEU A 95 36.48 -24.65 -9.86
N MET A 96 37.01 -24.90 -11.06
CA MET A 96 36.65 -26.05 -11.90
C MET A 96 37.29 -27.36 -11.41
N ASP A 97 38.42 -27.30 -10.71
CA ASP A 97 39.12 -28.47 -10.14
C ASP A 97 38.63 -28.86 -8.73
N LEU A 98 38.18 -27.89 -7.92
CA LEU A 98 37.60 -28.13 -6.59
C LEU A 98 36.25 -28.85 -6.69
N PRO A 99 35.89 -29.80 -5.79
CA PRO A 99 34.67 -30.59 -5.88
C PRO A 99 33.40 -29.80 -5.54
N ALA A 100 32.30 -30.05 -6.27
CA ALA A 100 30.99 -29.42 -6.06
C ALA A 100 30.46 -29.55 -4.62
N LYS A 101 29.80 -28.50 -4.12
CA LYS A 101 29.03 -28.54 -2.85
C LYS A 101 27.59 -29.00 -3.04
N THR A 102 27.01 -28.81 -4.22
CA THR A 102 25.61 -29.16 -4.50
C THR A 102 25.39 -30.67 -4.36
N PRO A 103 24.38 -31.12 -3.59
CA PRO A 103 24.06 -32.54 -3.46
C PRO A 103 23.84 -33.23 -4.80
N SER A 104 24.45 -34.41 -4.97
CA SER A 104 24.36 -35.24 -6.18
C SER A 104 22.92 -35.56 -6.59
N ASP A 105 22.01 -35.62 -5.62
CA ASP A 105 20.61 -36.01 -5.82
C ASP A 105 19.78 -34.85 -6.41
N LEU A 106 20.27 -33.60 -6.26
CA LEU A 106 19.67 -32.41 -6.86
C LEU A 106 20.28 -32.12 -8.24
N ALA A 107 21.61 -32.23 -8.36
CA ALA A 107 22.31 -31.99 -9.62
C ALA A 107 23.39 -33.06 -9.90
N PRO A 108 23.00 -34.24 -10.43
CA PRO A 108 23.93 -35.32 -10.77
C PRO A 108 25.06 -34.90 -11.73
N GLY A 109 24.86 -33.83 -12.51
CA GLY A 109 25.84 -33.26 -13.43
C GLY A 109 26.89 -32.37 -12.80
N ALA A 110 26.67 -31.81 -11.60
CA ALA A 110 27.70 -31.02 -10.93
C ALA A 110 28.89 -31.92 -10.55
N LYS A 111 30.11 -31.45 -10.86
CA LYS A 111 31.37 -32.11 -10.47
C LYS A 111 32.29 -31.13 -9.75
N SER A 112 32.31 -29.88 -10.20
CA SER A 112 33.17 -28.82 -9.71
C SER A 112 32.45 -27.79 -8.85
N ARG A 113 33.21 -26.99 -8.08
CA ARG A 113 32.67 -25.78 -7.42
C ARG A 113 32.14 -24.79 -8.44
N TYR A 114 32.75 -24.68 -9.61
CA TYR A 114 32.26 -23.86 -10.71
C TYR A 114 30.85 -24.30 -11.17
N ASP A 115 30.56 -25.60 -11.18
CA ASP A 115 29.22 -26.12 -11.49
C ASP A 115 28.16 -25.69 -10.46
N ASP A 116 28.50 -25.41 -9.18
CA ASP A 116 27.53 -24.93 -8.19
C ASP A 116 26.88 -23.61 -8.60
N TRP A 117 27.65 -22.72 -9.25
CA TRP A 117 27.14 -21.47 -9.82
C TRP A 117 26.20 -21.77 -11.00
N VAL A 118 26.63 -22.64 -11.94
CA VAL A 118 25.84 -23.04 -13.11
C VAL A 118 24.50 -23.66 -12.70
N VAL A 119 24.48 -24.58 -11.72
CA VAL A 119 23.24 -25.17 -11.17
C VAL A 119 22.34 -24.10 -10.56
N THR A 120 22.92 -23.19 -9.77
CA THR A 120 22.18 -22.12 -9.08
C THR A 120 21.49 -21.20 -10.10
N HIS A 121 22.15 -20.87 -11.20
CA HIS A 121 21.59 -20.09 -12.30
C HIS A 121 20.49 -20.84 -13.05
N ILE A 122 20.74 -22.09 -13.51
CA ILE A 122 19.70 -22.92 -14.18
C ILE A 122 18.43 -23.01 -13.32
N ASN A 123 18.58 -23.18 -12.01
CA ASN A 123 17.46 -23.31 -11.07
C ASN A 123 16.72 -21.99 -10.79
N GLN A 124 17.37 -20.84 -10.96
CA GLN A 124 16.79 -19.53 -10.63
C GLN A 124 16.51 -18.62 -11.84
N THR A 125 16.86 -18.99 -13.08
CA THR A 125 16.72 -18.11 -14.26
C THR A 125 15.33 -17.47 -14.44
N LEU A 126 14.22 -18.16 -14.08
CA LEU A 126 12.86 -17.61 -14.08
C LEU A 126 12.58 -16.54 -13.01
N THR A 127 13.35 -16.51 -11.92
CA THR A 127 13.21 -15.57 -10.80
C THR A 127 14.29 -14.48 -10.78
N ILE A 128 15.19 -14.46 -11.78
CA ILE A 128 16.34 -13.53 -11.84
C ILE A 128 16.50 -12.83 -13.21
N HIS A 129 15.61 -13.04 -14.18
CA HIS A 129 15.63 -12.36 -15.48
C HIS A 129 14.29 -11.72 -15.85
N LEU A 130 14.34 -10.59 -16.56
CA LEU A 130 13.18 -9.82 -17.05
C LEU A 130 12.15 -9.53 -15.94
N ASN A 131 12.70 -9.19 -14.77
CA ASN A 131 12.01 -8.97 -13.51
C ASN A 131 12.86 -8.06 -12.61
N ALA A 132 12.35 -7.68 -11.45
CA ALA A 132 12.99 -6.72 -10.56
C ALA A 132 14.21 -7.26 -9.80
N ASN A 133 14.43 -8.58 -9.75
CA ASN A 133 15.60 -9.17 -9.10
C ASN A 133 16.88 -9.04 -9.92
N PHE A 134 16.76 -8.96 -11.26
CA PHE A 134 17.83 -9.15 -12.23
C PHE A 134 19.16 -8.47 -11.88
N LEU A 135 19.15 -7.15 -11.69
CA LEU A 135 20.36 -6.37 -11.47
C LEU A 135 21.00 -6.63 -10.10
N GLY A 136 20.19 -6.63 -9.04
CA GLY A 136 20.66 -6.88 -7.67
C GLY A 136 21.20 -8.29 -7.47
N TRP A 137 20.52 -9.29 -8.04
CA TRP A 137 20.91 -10.70 -7.96
C TRP A 137 22.23 -10.93 -8.69
N HIS A 138 22.38 -10.45 -9.93
CA HIS A 138 23.62 -10.65 -10.70
C HIS A 138 24.81 -9.94 -10.07
N ARG A 139 24.64 -8.74 -9.49
CA ARG A 139 25.67 -8.05 -8.71
C ARG A 139 26.15 -8.90 -7.52
N TRP A 140 25.24 -9.53 -6.77
CA TRP A 140 25.63 -10.42 -5.66
C TRP A 140 26.27 -11.71 -6.17
N TYR A 141 25.73 -12.32 -7.23
CA TYR A 141 26.25 -13.55 -7.84
C TYR A 141 27.70 -13.42 -8.33
N ILE A 142 28.07 -12.30 -8.97
CA ILE A 142 29.47 -12.03 -9.35
C ILE A 142 30.34 -11.59 -8.16
N TRP A 143 29.76 -10.99 -7.11
CA TRP A 143 30.47 -10.70 -5.86
C TRP A 143 30.81 -11.99 -5.09
N GLU A 144 29.94 -12.99 -5.12
CA GLU A 144 30.21 -14.33 -4.59
C GLU A 144 31.29 -15.05 -5.40
N MET A 145 31.29 -14.94 -6.74
CA MET A 145 32.40 -15.43 -7.55
C MET A 145 33.71 -14.73 -7.17
N GLU A 146 33.72 -13.40 -7.02
CA GLU A 146 34.90 -12.68 -6.50
C GLU A 146 35.30 -13.18 -5.10
N ARG A 147 34.35 -13.45 -4.19
CA ARG A 147 34.61 -13.98 -2.85
C ARG A 147 35.30 -15.34 -2.94
N ALA A 148 34.74 -16.28 -3.71
CA ALA A 148 35.23 -17.65 -3.85
C ALA A 148 36.62 -17.72 -4.51
N LEU A 149 36.85 -16.95 -5.59
CA LEU A 149 38.18 -16.84 -6.21
C LEU A 149 39.25 -16.42 -5.19
N ARG A 150 38.90 -15.54 -4.24
CA ARG A 150 39.79 -15.05 -3.19
C ARG A 150 39.95 -16.00 -2.01
N SER A 151 38.86 -16.62 -1.53
CA SER A 151 38.87 -17.47 -0.34
C SER A 151 39.32 -18.90 -0.62
N ASP A 152 38.81 -19.48 -1.70
CA ASP A 152 38.96 -20.91 -2.00
C ASP A 152 40.17 -21.13 -2.94
N CYS A 153 40.47 -20.14 -3.79
CA CYS A 153 41.55 -20.18 -4.78
C CYS A 153 42.64 -19.09 -4.60
N GLY A 154 42.61 -18.34 -3.49
CA GLY A 154 43.70 -17.44 -3.08
C GLY A 154 43.96 -16.22 -3.97
N TYR A 155 43.05 -15.87 -4.89
CA TYR A 155 43.21 -14.77 -5.85
C TYR A 155 43.43 -13.40 -5.17
N LYS A 156 44.42 -12.64 -5.66
CA LYS A 156 44.76 -11.32 -5.10
C LYS A 156 44.52 -10.15 -6.05
N GLY A 157 44.33 -10.40 -7.35
CA GLY A 157 44.13 -9.36 -8.35
C GLY A 157 42.78 -8.63 -8.25
N PRO A 158 42.55 -7.60 -9.08
CA PRO A 158 41.27 -6.92 -9.22
C PRO A 158 40.34 -7.68 -10.16
N PHE A 159 39.07 -7.82 -9.80
CA PHE A 159 38.08 -8.52 -10.64
C PHE A 159 37.87 -7.76 -11.96
N PRO A 160 37.97 -8.42 -13.13
CA PRO A 160 37.88 -7.77 -14.43
C PRO A 160 36.44 -7.47 -14.86
N TYR A 161 36.29 -6.54 -15.80
CA TYR A 161 35.13 -6.38 -16.66
C TYR A 161 35.53 -6.30 -18.14
N TRP A 162 34.66 -6.76 -19.03
CA TRP A 162 34.82 -6.70 -20.49
C TRP A 162 33.98 -5.54 -21.04
N ASP A 163 34.62 -4.51 -21.61
CA ASP A 163 33.92 -3.40 -22.24
C ASP A 163 33.66 -3.70 -23.73
N TRP A 164 32.44 -4.16 -24.03
CA TRP A 164 31.99 -4.51 -25.38
C TRP A 164 32.24 -3.40 -26.40
N THR A 165 32.22 -2.14 -25.97
CA THR A 165 32.40 -0.96 -26.85
C THR A 165 33.84 -0.78 -27.36
N LYS A 166 34.79 -1.58 -26.87
CA LYS A 166 36.12 -1.75 -27.45
C LYS A 166 36.16 -2.89 -28.47
N THR A 167 35.71 -4.08 -28.09
CA THR A 167 35.66 -5.25 -29.00
C THR A 167 34.86 -4.94 -30.26
N GLU A 168 33.76 -4.18 -30.13
CA GLU A 168 32.94 -3.68 -31.26
C GLU A 168 33.71 -2.76 -32.23
N LYS A 169 34.79 -2.10 -31.80
CA LYS A 169 35.63 -1.22 -32.63
C LYS A 169 36.88 -1.91 -33.17
N GLU A 170 37.32 -2.99 -32.53
CA GLU A 170 38.58 -3.68 -32.82
C GLU A 170 38.38 -5.04 -33.51
N THR A 171 37.17 -5.60 -33.48
CA THR A 171 36.76 -7.00 -33.74
C THR A 171 37.21 -8.01 -32.68
N PHE A 172 36.45 -9.09 -32.54
CA PHE A 172 36.70 -10.19 -31.60
C PHE A 172 38.12 -10.76 -31.71
N GLU A 173 38.66 -10.94 -32.92
CA GLU A 173 39.98 -11.55 -33.13
C GLU A 173 41.16 -10.67 -32.68
N LYS A 174 40.95 -9.35 -32.53
CA LYS A 174 41.99 -8.42 -32.06
C LYS A 174 41.82 -8.03 -30.59
N SER A 175 40.62 -8.23 -30.03
CA SER A 175 40.35 -7.92 -28.64
C SER A 175 41.13 -8.86 -27.72
N GLU A 176 41.97 -8.32 -26.85
CA GLU A 176 42.84 -9.09 -25.94
C GLU A 176 42.06 -10.00 -24.94
N VAL A 177 40.73 -9.87 -24.91
CA VAL A 177 39.81 -10.74 -24.18
C VAL A 177 39.59 -12.09 -24.91
N PHE A 178 39.66 -12.10 -26.25
CA PHE A 178 39.30 -13.24 -27.12
C PHE A 178 40.32 -13.59 -28.22
N ASP A 179 41.51 -12.98 -28.22
CA ASP A 179 42.59 -13.24 -29.19
C ASP A 179 43.15 -14.70 -29.17
N GLY A 180 42.77 -15.52 -28.19
CA GLY A 180 43.23 -16.90 -28.03
C GLY A 180 44.63 -17.04 -27.43
N SER A 181 45.28 -15.95 -27.02
CA SER A 181 46.55 -15.96 -26.28
C SER A 181 46.41 -16.63 -24.91
N ALA A 182 47.53 -16.97 -24.28
CA ALA A 182 47.55 -17.49 -22.90
C ALA A 182 47.06 -16.46 -21.85
N THR A 183 46.88 -15.20 -22.25
CA THR A 183 46.40 -14.08 -21.43
C THR A 183 44.93 -13.72 -21.67
N SER A 184 44.26 -14.34 -22.65
CA SER A 184 42.85 -14.13 -22.98
C SER A 184 41.91 -14.93 -22.09
N LEU A 185 40.60 -14.70 -22.25
CA LEU A 185 39.56 -15.64 -21.82
C LEU A 185 39.34 -16.75 -22.86
N SER A 186 40.42 -17.25 -23.48
CA SER A 186 40.43 -18.16 -24.64
C SER A 186 39.88 -17.58 -25.94
N GLY A 187 40.17 -18.26 -27.06
CA GLY A 187 39.83 -17.80 -28.41
C GLY A 187 38.42 -18.16 -28.90
N ASN A 188 38.24 -18.12 -30.21
CA ASN A 188 37.04 -18.62 -30.90
C ASN A 188 36.97 -20.17 -30.90
N GLY A 189 35.82 -20.71 -31.29
CA GLY A 189 35.66 -22.12 -31.61
C GLY A 189 36.32 -22.50 -32.94
N ALA A 190 36.63 -23.79 -33.12
CA ALA A 190 37.04 -24.33 -34.41
C ALA A 190 35.97 -24.02 -35.48
N PRO A 191 36.34 -23.54 -36.67
CA PRO A 191 35.37 -23.19 -37.71
C PRO A 191 34.59 -24.42 -38.20
N LEU A 192 33.29 -24.27 -38.37
CA LEU A 192 32.41 -25.27 -38.96
C LEU A 192 31.94 -24.83 -40.36
N ASN A 193 31.67 -25.81 -41.24
CA ASN A 193 31.23 -25.57 -42.60
C ASN A 193 29.74 -25.17 -42.64
N TYR A 194 29.45 -23.94 -42.23
CA TYR A 194 28.16 -23.27 -42.41
C TYR A 194 28.15 -22.38 -43.66
N THR A 195 26.95 -22.03 -44.11
CA THR A 195 26.71 -21.14 -45.25
C THR A 195 25.99 -19.86 -44.81
N ASP A 196 26.00 -18.81 -45.62
CA ASP A 196 25.29 -17.55 -45.32
C ASP A 196 23.76 -17.75 -45.10
N SER A 197 23.20 -18.87 -45.57
CA SER A 197 21.81 -19.28 -45.31
C SER A 197 21.57 -19.93 -43.93
N ASP A 198 22.62 -20.39 -43.26
CA ASP A 198 22.56 -21.06 -41.96
C ASP A 198 22.50 -20.04 -40.81
N VAL A 199 21.39 -19.32 -40.72
CA VAL A 199 21.15 -18.30 -39.68
C VAL A 199 20.82 -18.91 -38.31
N ILE A 200 21.13 -18.17 -37.24
CA ILE A 200 20.54 -18.39 -35.92
C ILE A 200 19.26 -17.57 -35.81
N VAL A 201 18.23 -18.17 -35.21
CA VAL A 201 16.96 -17.50 -34.88
C VAL A 201 16.70 -17.66 -33.38
N ILE A 202 16.53 -16.55 -32.68
CA ILE A 202 16.07 -16.52 -31.29
C ILE A 202 14.67 -15.91 -31.20
N ASN A 203 13.95 -16.18 -30.11
CA ASN A 203 12.54 -15.82 -29.93
C ASN A 203 11.57 -16.39 -30.99
N SER A 204 11.96 -17.46 -31.71
CA SER A 204 11.15 -18.20 -32.69
C SER A 204 9.81 -18.74 -32.16
N GLN A 205 9.65 -18.80 -30.83
CA GLN A 205 8.39 -19.16 -30.16
C GLN A 205 7.33 -18.03 -30.23
N TYR A 206 7.72 -16.80 -30.59
CA TYR A 206 6.87 -15.61 -30.51
C TYR A 206 6.71 -14.93 -31.89
N PRO A 207 5.56 -15.13 -32.57
CA PRO A 207 5.32 -14.54 -33.88
C PRO A 207 5.54 -13.02 -33.90
N ASN A 208 6.32 -12.56 -34.87
CA ASN A 208 6.80 -11.17 -35.08
C ASN A 208 7.94 -10.68 -34.18
N MET A 209 8.27 -11.35 -33.07
CA MET A 209 9.42 -11.02 -32.19
C MET A 209 10.69 -11.83 -32.49
N GLU A 210 10.67 -12.61 -33.58
CA GLU A 210 11.82 -13.37 -34.08
C GLU A 210 13.00 -12.44 -34.40
N VAL A 211 14.18 -12.79 -33.88
CA VAL A 211 15.43 -12.06 -34.11
C VAL A 211 16.41 -13.00 -34.81
N VAL A 212 16.96 -12.52 -35.93
CA VAL A 212 17.80 -13.30 -36.84
C VAL A 212 19.16 -12.63 -37.00
N PHE A 213 20.23 -13.42 -36.85
CA PHE A 213 21.61 -13.01 -37.05
C PHE A 213 22.41 -14.13 -37.75
N PRO A 214 23.48 -13.78 -38.49
CA PRO A 214 24.35 -14.77 -39.11
C PRO A 214 25.05 -15.64 -38.05
N HIS A 215 25.63 -16.75 -38.50
CA HIS A 215 26.64 -17.44 -37.70
C HIS A 215 27.92 -16.60 -37.59
N GLY A 216 28.75 -16.90 -36.60
CA GLY A 216 30.05 -16.28 -36.40
C GLY A 216 31.15 -16.92 -37.23
N THR A 217 32.39 -16.63 -36.86
CA THR A 217 33.60 -17.18 -37.51
C THR A 217 34.05 -18.55 -36.94
N GLY A 218 33.20 -19.23 -36.15
CA GLY A 218 33.56 -20.43 -35.37
C GLY A 218 32.53 -21.57 -35.45
N GLY A 219 31.98 -21.96 -34.29
CA GLY A 219 30.93 -22.97 -34.13
C GLY A 219 31.36 -24.21 -33.33
N GLY A 220 32.61 -24.62 -33.44
CA GLY A 220 33.18 -25.81 -32.79
C GLY A 220 33.74 -25.56 -31.39
N CYS A 221 34.46 -26.56 -30.86
CA CYS A 221 35.17 -26.44 -29.59
C CYS A 221 36.21 -25.32 -29.63
N VAL A 222 36.38 -24.58 -28.53
CA VAL A 222 37.44 -23.57 -28.37
C VAL A 222 38.81 -24.24 -28.53
N THR A 223 39.63 -23.72 -29.44
CA THR A 223 40.93 -24.33 -29.81
C THR A 223 42.10 -23.84 -28.97
N ASN A 224 42.12 -22.54 -28.65
CA ASN A 224 43.29 -21.85 -28.13
C ASN A 224 43.02 -21.10 -26.82
N GLY A 225 44.08 -20.85 -26.04
CA GLY A 225 44.06 -20.08 -24.79
C GLY A 225 43.70 -20.91 -23.54
N PRO A 226 43.55 -20.26 -22.37
CA PRO A 226 43.51 -20.94 -21.07
C PRO A 226 42.38 -21.95 -20.87
N PHE A 227 41.25 -21.80 -21.58
CA PHE A 227 40.03 -22.59 -21.37
C PHE A 227 39.73 -23.59 -22.50
N ALA A 228 40.64 -23.78 -23.47
CA ALA A 228 40.43 -24.71 -24.60
C ALA A 228 40.15 -26.17 -24.17
N ASN A 229 40.63 -26.58 -22.99
CA ASN A 229 40.47 -27.95 -22.47
C ASN A 229 39.51 -28.05 -21.26
N ILE A 230 38.61 -27.08 -21.05
CA ILE A 230 37.58 -27.22 -19.99
C ILE A 230 36.41 -28.09 -20.44
N THR A 231 35.76 -28.73 -19.46
CA THR A 231 34.55 -29.53 -19.67
C THR A 231 33.34 -28.79 -19.11
N VAL A 232 32.36 -28.51 -19.96
CA VAL A 232 31.03 -28.04 -19.58
C VAL A 232 30.19 -29.25 -19.18
N ASN A 233 29.89 -29.41 -17.89
CA ASN A 233 29.27 -30.63 -17.34
C ASN A 233 27.74 -30.65 -17.38
N LEU A 234 27.10 -29.49 -17.55
CA LEU A 234 25.68 -29.23 -17.38
C LEU A 234 25.03 -28.67 -18.65
N GLY A 235 23.71 -28.75 -18.76
CA GLY A 235 22.99 -28.33 -19.95
C GLY A 235 23.08 -29.32 -21.13
N PRO A 236 22.60 -28.94 -22.32
CA PRO A 236 21.81 -27.74 -22.61
C PRO A 236 20.40 -27.79 -21.97
N VAL A 237 19.69 -26.66 -22.02
CA VAL A 237 18.30 -26.46 -21.57
C VAL A 237 17.50 -25.64 -22.58
N GLY A 238 18.13 -24.65 -23.21
CA GLY A 238 17.51 -23.74 -24.17
C GLY A 238 18.55 -23.15 -25.13
N LEU A 239 19.42 -24.00 -25.65
CA LEU A 239 20.57 -23.62 -26.48
C LEU A 239 20.11 -23.31 -27.91
N ALA A 240 20.26 -22.06 -28.37
CA ALA A 240 19.97 -21.69 -29.75
C ALA A 240 21.09 -22.16 -30.71
N LEU A 241 20.70 -22.92 -31.74
CA LEU A 241 21.59 -23.57 -32.69
C LEU A 241 21.44 -22.99 -34.11
N VAL A 242 22.52 -23.11 -34.86
CA VAL A 242 22.62 -22.74 -36.28
C VAL A 242 21.62 -23.55 -37.13
N GLY A 243 20.98 -22.87 -38.09
CA GLY A 243 19.95 -23.45 -38.97
C GLY A 243 18.57 -23.52 -38.31
N ASN A 244 18.17 -22.48 -37.56
CA ASN A 244 16.88 -22.33 -36.87
C ASN A 244 16.47 -23.57 -36.03
N LYS A 245 17.35 -23.97 -35.09
CA LYS A 245 17.11 -25.07 -34.15
C LYS A 245 17.33 -24.60 -32.72
N THR A 246 16.74 -25.31 -31.76
CA THR A 246 16.98 -25.07 -30.33
C THR A 246 17.06 -26.42 -29.63
N ASP A 247 18.11 -26.64 -28.84
CA ASP A 247 18.22 -27.83 -28.01
C ASP A 247 17.54 -27.58 -26.66
N THR A 248 16.48 -28.34 -26.40
CA THR A 248 15.69 -28.35 -25.17
C THR A 248 15.59 -29.76 -24.57
N SER A 249 16.55 -30.63 -24.89
CA SER A 249 16.51 -32.08 -24.62
C SER A 249 16.56 -32.50 -23.15
N GLY A 250 16.75 -31.58 -22.21
CA GLY A 250 16.67 -31.88 -20.78
C GLY A 250 16.66 -30.66 -19.86
N ALA A 251 16.40 -30.92 -18.57
CA ALA A 251 16.39 -29.90 -17.51
C ALA A 251 17.81 -29.48 -17.03
N GLY A 252 18.86 -29.72 -17.82
CA GLY A 252 20.24 -29.27 -17.56
C GLY A 252 21.03 -29.94 -16.42
N TYR A 253 20.36 -30.48 -15.39
CA TYR A 253 21.03 -31.02 -14.19
C TYR A 253 21.72 -32.38 -14.33
N LYS A 254 21.59 -33.06 -15.49
CA LYS A 254 22.25 -34.34 -15.75
C LYS A 254 23.70 -34.13 -16.17
N TYR A 255 24.55 -35.12 -15.91
CA TYR A 255 25.95 -35.09 -16.35
C TYR A 255 26.04 -35.23 -17.87
N ASN A 256 26.46 -34.16 -18.55
CA ASN A 256 26.61 -34.07 -20.01
C ASN A 256 27.95 -33.40 -20.39
N PRO A 257 29.09 -34.03 -20.06
CA PRO A 257 30.42 -33.46 -20.24
C PRO A 257 30.75 -33.25 -21.73
N ARG A 258 31.07 -32.01 -22.11
CA ARG A 258 31.45 -31.62 -23.47
C ARG A 258 32.42 -30.42 -23.47
N CYS A 259 33.09 -30.18 -24.59
CA CYS A 259 33.96 -29.00 -24.73
C CYS A 259 33.16 -27.69 -24.65
N LEU A 260 33.81 -26.62 -24.17
CA LEU A 260 33.35 -25.25 -24.41
C LEU A 260 33.37 -24.97 -25.92
N LYS A 261 32.28 -24.43 -26.48
CA LYS A 261 32.21 -24.01 -27.89
C LYS A 261 31.92 -22.52 -27.99
N ARG A 262 32.50 -21.86 -29.00
CA ARG A 262 32.22 -20.46 -29.33
C ARG A 262 32.01 -20.27 -30.82
N ASP A 263 31.31 -19.20 -31.13
CA ASP A 263 31.00 -18.78 -32.49
C ASP A 263 30.95 -17.25 -32.49
N LEU A 264 32.13 -16.64 -32.36
CA LEU A 264 32.28 -15.19 -32.16
C LEU A 264 31.68 -14.42 -33.35
N THR A 265 30.79 -13.47 -33.06
CA THR A 265 29.94 -12.81 -34.07
C THR A 265 29.89 -11.28 -33.88
N ASP A 266 30.77 -10.53 -34.56
CA ASP A 266 30.89 -9.07 -34.43
C ASP A 266 29.63 -8.30 -34.85
N GLU A 267 28.87 -8.80 -35.83
CA GLU A 267 27.58 -8.22 -36.26
C GLU A 267 26.59 -8.06 -35.08
N ILE A 268 26.65 -8.95 -34.09
CA ILE A 268 25.79 -8.87 -32.90
C ILE A 268 26.27 -7.76 -31.95
N LEU A 269 27.59 -7.52 -31.86
CA LEU A 269 28.15 -6.38 -31.12
C LEU A 269 27.80 -5.06 -31.80
N HIS A 270 28.05 -4.92 -33.10
CA HIS A 270 27.71 -3.71 -33.86
C HIS A 270 26.23 -3.38 -33.77
N ARG A 271 25.35 -4.39 -33.86
CA ARG A 271 23.89 -4.19 -33.88
C ARG A 271 23.29 -3.88 -32.50
N TYR A 272 23.76 -4.49 -31.42
CA TYR A 272 23.12 -4.40 -30.11
C TYR A 272 23.99 -3.83 -28.97
N VAL A 273 25.32 -3.94 -29.07
CA VAL A 273 26.27 -3.73 -27.94
C VAL A 273 27.32 -2.65 -28.21
N ASN A 274 27.05 -1.76 -29.16
CA ASN A 274 27.89 -0.61 -29.50
C ASN A 274 27.80 0.54 -28.44
N GLU A 275 28.68 1.53 -28.56
CA GLU A 275 28.72 2.68 -27.62
C GLU A 275 27.41 3.49 -27.60
N THR A 276 26.68 3.59 -28.72
CA THR A 276 25.41 4.31 -28.79
C THR A 276 24.35 3.64 -27.92
N SER A 277 24.23 2.30 -27.98
CA SER A 277 23.31 1.53 -27.14
C SER A 277 23.55 1.76 -25.65
N VAL A 278 24.81 1.76 -25.22
CA VAL A 278 25.19 2.02 -23.82
C VAL A 278 24.88 3.47 -23.42
N LEU A 279 25.18 4.44 -24.28
CA LEU A 279 24.89 5.86 -24.00
C LEU A 279 23.39 6.17 -23.96
N THR A 280 22.58 5.61 -24.86
CA THR A 280 21.11 5.72 -24.81
C THR A 280 20.57 5.14 -23.51
N LEU A 281 21.03 3.96 -23.11
CA LEU A 281 20.63 3.33 -21.84
C LEU A 281 20.97 4.21 -20.62
N LEU A 282 22.16 4.82 -20.58
CA LEU A 282 22.59 5.73 -19.50
C LEU A 282 21.82 7.06 -19.48
N ARG A 283 21.53 7.63 -20.66
CA ARG A 283 20.95 8.98 -20.82
C ARG A 283 19.43 9.02 -20.72
N ASP A 284 18.76 8.11 -21.41
CA ASP A 284 17.33 8.23 -21.71
C ASP A 284 16.46 7.41 -20.74
N SER A 285 17.04 6.44 -20.02
CA SER A 285 16.35 5.70 -18.96
C SER A 285 16.12 6.57 -17.73
N SER A 286 14.88 7.04 -17.55
CA SER A 286 14.48 7.86 -16.39
C SER A 286 14.43 7.10 -15.08
N ASP A 287 14.03 5.83 -15.13
CA ASP A 287 13.75 4.95 -13.99
C ASP A 287 14.30 3.53 -14.20
N ILE A 288 14.34 2.76 -13.10
CA ILE A 288 14.93 1.41 -13.08
C ILE A 288 14.17 0.40 -13.95
N TRP A 289 12.85 0.59 -14.14
CA TRP A 289 12.04 -0.30 -14.96
C TRP A 289 12.42 -0.20 -16.44
N TRP A 290 12.50 1.01 -16.98
CA TRP A 290 12.97 1.18 -18.36
C TRP A 290 14.45 0.82 -18.51
N PHE A 291 15.29 1.13 -17.52
CA PHE A 291 16.71 0.76 -17.55
C PHE A 291 16.90 -0.76 -17.66
N GLN A 292 16.34 -1.56 -16.75
CA GLN A 292 16.49 -3.02 -16.78
C GLN A 292 15.80 -3.66 -18.01
N THR A 293 14.69 -3.08 -18.47
CA THR A 293 13.94 -3.57 -19.64
C THR A 293 14.69 -3.32 -20.95
N ILE A 294 15.26 -2.12 -21.15
CA ILE A 294 16.05 -1.81 -22.35
C ILE A 294 17.37 -2.58 -22.35
N MET A 295 18.04 -2.70 -21.18
CA MET A 295 19.26 -3.50 -21.05
C MET A 295 19.06 -4.97 -21.47
N SER A 296 17.90 -5.54 -21.18
CA SER A 296 17.59 -6.96 -21.35
C SER A 296 16.73 -7.28 -22.58
N GLY A 297 16.40 -6.28 -23.40
CA GLY A 297 15.51 -6.39 -24.55
C GLY A 297 14.06 -6.02 -24.22
N ALA A 298 13.56 -4.96 -24.87
CA ALA A 298 12.21 -4.47 -24.64
C ALA A 298 11.17 -5.40 -25.28
N TRP A 299 10.22 -5.89 -24.48
CA TRP A 299 9.21 -6.85 -24.95
C TRP A 299 8.34 -6.25 -26.07
N GLY A 300 8.18 -6.97 -27.18
CA GLY A 300 7.58 -6.46 -28.41
C GLY A 300 8.58 -5.86 -29.42
N SER A 301 9.86 -5.73 -29.07
CA SER A 301 10.93 -5.26 -29.96
C SER A 301 11.66 -6.41 -30.66
N ARG A 302 12.43 -6.06 -31.70
CA ARG A 302 13.52 -6.89 -32.27
C ARG A 302 14.91 -6.46 -31.77
N ASP A 303 14.94 -5.44 -30.92
CA ASP A 303 16.10 -5.08 -30.13
C ASP A 303 16.13 -5.94 -28.86
N ILE A 304 17.20 -6.72 -28.72
CA ILE A 304 17.43 -7.60 -27.57
C ILE A 304 18.25 -6.90 -26.46
N GLY A 305 18.79 -5.71 -26.71
CA GLY A 305 19.58 -4.97 -25.73
C GLY A 305 20.97 -5.57 -25.44
N ILE A 306 21.74 -4.83 -24.66
CA ILE A 306 23.17 -5.09 -24.42
C ILE A 306 23.45 -6.39 -23.65
N HIS A 307 22.51 -6.87 -22.82
CA HIS A 307 22.69 -8.09 -22.02
C HIS A 307 22.70 -9.36 -22.89
N PRO A 308 21.57 -9.80 -23.48
CA PRO A 308 21.57 -10.99 -24.32
C PRO A 308 22.32 -10.76 -25.64
N GLY A 309 22.51 -9.51 -26.11
CA GLY A 309 23.37 -9.21 -27.25
C GLY A 309 24.81 -9.69 -27.01
N ALA A 310 25.40 -9.35 -25.86
CA ALA A 310 26.76 -9.77 -25.53
C ALA A 310 26.88 -11.29 -25.28
N HIS A 311 25.87 -11.96 -24.70
CA HIS A 311 25.85 -13.44 -24.61
C HIS A 311 25.81 -14.08 -26.00
N ASN A 312 24.87 -13.67 -26.87
CA ASN A 312 24.72 -14.27 -28.20
C ASN A 312 25.91 -14.00 -29.14
N SER A 313 26.65 -12.91 -28.93
CA SER A 313 27.86 -12.56 -29.67
C SER A 313 29.07 -13.47 -29.39
N LEU A 314 29.13 -14.12 -28.22
CA LEU A 314 30.12 -15.17 -27.92
C LEU A 314 29.80 -16.47 -28.68
N GLY A 315 28.52 -16.67 -28.96
CA GLY A 315 28.01 -17.80 -29.72
C GLY A 315 28.16 -19.14 -29.01
N GLY A 316 28.14 -20.22 -29.78
CA GLY A 316 28.44 -21.57 -29.30
C GLY A 316 27.61 -22.06 -28.10
N ASP A 317 28.26 -22.80 -27.20
CA ASP A 317 27.67 -23.64 -26.16
C ASP A 317 28.58 -23.56 -24.91
N PRO A 318 28.12 -22.96 -23.79
CA PRO A 318 26.76 -22.55 -23.48
C PRO A 318 26.42 -21.07 -23.77
N GLY A 319 27.22 -20.33 -24.55
CA GLY A 319 27.01 -18.88 -24.78
C GLY A 319 25.65 -18.50 -25.38
N ARG A 320 25.04 -19.39 -26.18
CA ARG A 320 23.66 -19.25 -26.70
C ARG A 320 22.59 -19.99 -25.87
N ASP A 321 22.88 -20.41 -24.64
CA ASP A 321 21.91 -21.01 -23.71
C ASP A 321 21.62 -20.08 -22.52
N PHE A 322 20.38 -19.59 -22.45
CA PHE A 322 19.89 -18.65 -21.43
C PHE A 322 19.94 -19.18 -19.98
N TRP A 323 19.99 -20.51 -19.80
CA TRP A 323 20.03 -21.15 -18.48
C TRP A 323 21.46 -21.50 -18.07
N VAL A 324 22.30 -21.85 -19.04
CA VAL A 324 23.62 -22.48 -18.82
C VAL A 324 24.78 -21.50 -19.06
N SER A 325 24.51 -20.25 -19.48
CA SER A 325 25.53 -19.24 -19.81
C SER A 325 26.65 -18.99 -18.78
N PRO A 326 26.52 -19.19 -17.45
CA PRO A 326 27.67 -19.12 -16.54
C PRO A 326 28.74 -20.21 -16.78
N GLY A 327 28.41 -21.26 -17.54
CA GLY A 327 29.37 -22.26 -18.01
C GLY A 327 30.40 -21.71 -19.01
N GLU A 328 30.19 -20.50 -19.55
CA GLU A 328 31.12 -19.76 -20.38
C GLU A 328 31.96 -18.80 -19.49
N PRO A 329 33.30 -18.97 -19.37
CA PRO A 329 34.15 -18.14 -18.51
C PRO A 329 34.09 -16.62 -18.73
N ALA A 330 33.70 -16.16 -19.92
CA ALA A 330 33.48 -14.74 -20.22
C ALA A 330 32.24 -14.14 -19.54
N PHE A 331 31.31 -14.97 -19.04
CA PHE A 331 30.12 -14.55 -18.30
C PHE A 331 30.45 -13.56 -17.16
N TRP A 332 31.51 -13.83 -16.40
CA TRP A 332 31.91 -13.04 -15.24
C TRP A 332 32.37 -11.63 -15.63
N ALA A 333 33.15 -11.52 -16.70
CA ALA A 333 33.64 -10.25 -17.22
C ALA A 333 32.51 -9.46 -17.92
N HIS A 334 31.60 -10.14 -18.60
CA HIS A 334 30.37 -9.54 -19.15
C HIS A 334 29.49 -8.97 -18.04
N HIS A 335 29.11 -9.77 -17.03
CA HIS A 335 28.24 -9.31 -15.94
C HIS A 335 28.88 -8.26 -15.04
N ALA A 336 30.20 -8.25 -14.90
CA ALA A 336 30.92 -7.13 -14.27
C ALA A 336 30.78 -5.82 -15.04
N ASN A 337 30.61 -5.86 -16.37
CA ASN A 337 30.35 -4.66 -17.18
C ASN A 337 28.86 -4.27 -17.18
N ILE A 338 27.93 -5.23 -17.10
CA ILE A 338 26.51 -4.98 -16.80
C ILE A 338 26.38 -4.24 -15.46
N ASP A 339 27.04 -4.73 -14.42
CA ASP A 339 27.09 -4.11 -13.10
C ASP A 339 27.71 -2.70 -13.14
N ARG A 340 28.82 -2.52 -13.88
CA ARG A 340 29.42 -1.19 -14.12
C ARG A 340 28.44 -0.22 -14.78
N VAL A 341 27.72 -0.64 -15.83
CA VAL A 341 26.76 0.22 -16.54
C VAL A 341 25.57 0.57 -15.64
N TRP A 342 25.09 -0.37 -14.82
CA TRP A 342 24.09 -0.09 -13.79
C TRP A 342 24.59 0.89 -12.73
N TRP A 343 25.77 0.66 -12.17
CA TRP A 343 26.40 1.57 -11.19
C TRP A 343 26.61 2.98 -11.78
N MET A 344 27.06 3.10 -13.03
CA MET A 344 27.18 4.39 -13.74
C MET A 344 25.82 5.09 -13.87
N TRP A 345 24.74 4.36 -14.17
CA TRP A 345 23.38 4.91 -14.18
C TRP A 345 22.90 5.33 -12.79
N GLN A 346 23.22 4.56 -11.74
CA GLN A 346 22.86 4.86 -10.35
C GLN A 346 23.54 6.15 -9.86
N MET A 347 24.83 6.36 -10.16
CA MET A 347 25.59 7.52 -9.66
C MET A 347 25.19 8.87 -10.29
N LEU A 348 24.34 8.89 -11.32
CA LEU A 348 23.80 10.13 -11.92
C LEU A 348 22.76 10.81 -11.02
N ASP A 349 22.06 10.05 -10.18
CA ASP A 349 21.17 10.55 -9.12
C ASP A 349 21.09 9.46 -8.05
N PRO A 350 22.10 9.32 -7.18
CA PRO A 350 22.20 8.19 -6.26
C PRO A 350 21.12 8.22 -5.17
N GLU A 351 20.48 9.37 -4.92
CA GLU A 351 19.38 9.45 -3.97
C GLU A 351 18.09 8.85 -4.56
N VAL A 352 17.75 9.17 -5.82
CA VAL A 352 16.59 8.56 -6.49
C VAL A 352 16.88 7.13 -6.97
N ARG A 353 18.09 6.83 -7.42
CA ARG A 353 18.45 5.59 -8.15
C ARG A 353 19.14 4.51 -7.31
N ALA A 354 19.53 4.81 -6.08
CA ALA A 354 20.08 3.82 -5.15
C ALA A 354 19.52 3.93 -3.72
N ALA A 355 19.37 5.14 -3.16
CA ALA A 355 18.94 5.30 -1.77
C ALA A 355 17.42 5.19 -1.55
N ASN A 356 16.60 5.62 -2.52
CA ASN A 356 15.15 5.66 -2.37
C ASN A 356 14.47 4.28 -2.57
N VAL A 357 13.88 3.79 -1.48
CA VAL A 357 13.08 2.57 -1.33
C VAL A 357 12.04 2.35 -2.44
N SER A 358 11.40 3.42 -2.94
CA SER A 358 10.30 3.32 -3.91
C SER A 358 10.71 3.42 -5.38
N THR A 359 11.99 3.69 -5.68
CA THR A 359 12.47 3.91 -7.06
C THR A 359 13.73 3.13 -7.42
N ALA A 360 14.42 2.51 -6.45
CA ALA A 360 15.57 1.65 -6.70
C ALA A 360 15.23 0.23 -7.18
N VAL A 361 13.98 -0.22 -7.03
CA VAL A 361 13.46 -1.52 -7.49
C VAL A 361 12.07 -1.32 -8.10
N ASN A 362 11.78 -1.95 -9.24
CA ASN A 362 10.45 -1.94 -9.86
C ASN A 362 10.26 -3.17 -10.76
N GLY A 363 9.04 -3.72 -10.81
CA GLY A 363 8.68 -4.90 -11.60
C GLY A 363 8.26 -6.13 -10.76
N PRO A 364 7.84 -7.23 -11.41
CA PRO A 364 7.48 -8.48 -10.75
C PRO A 364 8.70 -9.18 -10.14
N ILE A 365 8.47 -10.15 -9.25
CA ILE A 365 9.52 -11.07 -8.74
C ILE A 365 9.84 -12.24 -9.70
N THR A 366 9.00 -12.46 -10.72
CA THR A 366 9.11 -13.56 -11.69
C THR A 366 9.14 -13.02 -13.12
N MET A 367 9.85 -13.74 -14.01
CA MET A 367 9.95 -13.43 -15.44
C MET A 367 8.56 -13.26 -16.07
N TYR A 368 8.31 -12.09 -16.68
CA TYR A 368 7.04 -11.70 -17.30
C TYR A 368 5.77 -11.85 -16.44
N ASP A 369 5.88 -11.94 -15.11
CA ASP A 369 4.74 -12.12 -14.19
C ASP A 369 3.89 -13.39 -14.48
N LEU A 370 4.51 -14.45 -15.01
CA LEU A 370 3.86 -15.68 -15.50
C LEU A 370 3.15 -16.54 -14.44
N TYR A 371 3.14 -16.13 -13.18
CA TYR A 371 2.68 -16.93 -12.04
C TYR A 371 1.70 -16.16 -11.17
N GLU A 372 0.47 -16.67 -11.04
CA GLU A 372 -0.45 -16.19 -10.00
C GLU A 372 0.00 -16.69 -8.61
N PRO A 373 -0.08 -15.87 -7.55
CA PRO A 373 -0.52 -14.47 -7.55
C PRO A 373 0.60 -13.50 -7.96
N HIS A 374 0.27 -12.59 -8.88
CA HIS A 374 1.15 -11.51 -9.33
C HIS A 374 1.70 -10.69 -8.16
N LYS A 375 3.03 -10.56 -8.07
CA LYS A 375 3.71 -9.84 -6.99
C LYS A 375 4.86 -8.99 -7.53
N ASN A 376 4.76 -7.68 -7.32
CA ASN A 376 5.89 -6.77 -7.49
C ASN A 376 6.93 -6.94 -6.38
N ALA A 377 8.21 -6.82 -6.72
CA ALA A 377 9.30 -6.88 -5.77
C ALA A 377 9.38 -5.61 -4.92
N THR A 378 9.93 -5.77 -3.72
CA THR A 378 10.27 -4.71 -2.77
C THR A 378 11.72 -4.87 -2.35
N ILE A 379 12.35 -3.80 -1.84
CA ILE A 379 13.74 -3.89 -1.36
C ILE A 379 13.95 -4.87 -0.20
N PHE A 380 12.86 -5.34 0.42
CA PHE A 380 12.87 -6.28 1.56
C PHE A 380 12.67 -7.74 1.14
N ASP A 381 12.42 -8.01 -0.15
CA ASP A 381 12.32 -9.37 -0.65
C ASP A 381 13.70 -10.04 -0.63
N LEU A 382 13.71 -11.28 -0.12
CA LEU A 382 14.92 -12.05 0.15
C LEU A 382 15.33 -12.84 -1.09
N GLN A 383 16.60 -12.71 -1.44
CA GLN A 383 17.29 -13.52 -2.46
C GLN A 383 18.18 -14.55 -1.77
N ASN A 384 18.44 -15.68 -2.45
CA ASN A 384 19.42 -16.67 -2.02
C ASN A 384 20.20 -17.16 -3.25
N LEU A 385 21.43 -17.65 -3.04
CA LEU A 385 22.25 -18.25 -4.10
C LEU A 385 22.48 -19.76 -3.86
N GLY A 386 21.46 -20.46 -3.34
CA GLY A 386 21.51 -21.91 -3.15
C GLY A 386 22.77 -22.40 -2.42
N TRP A 387 23.55 -23.25 -3.09
CA TRP A 387 24.77 -23.86 -2.54
C TRP A 387 26.04 -23.02 -2.76
N VAL A 388 25.94 -21.88 -3.46
CA VAL A 388 27.03 -20.92 -3.64
C VAL A 388 27.23 -20.07 -2.38
N ALA A 389 26.14 -19.50 -1.83
CA ALA A 389 26.16 -18.65 -0.64
C ALA A 389 25.50 -19.36 0.55
N GLU A 390 26.23 -20.33 1.11
CA GLU A 390 25.76 -21.23 2.16
C GLU A 390 25.16 -20.48 3.37
N ALA A 391 23.89 -20.77 3.68
CA ALA A 391 23.09 -20.15 4.76
C ALA A 391 22.89 -18.62 4.68
N GLN A 392 23.05 -17.99 3.52
CA GLN A 392 22.84 -16.55 3.34
C GLN A 392 21.57 -16.25 2.53
N GLU A 393 20.56 -15.68 3.20
CA GLU A 393 19.46 -14.94 2.56
C GLU A 393 19.78 -13.44 2.64
N VAL A 394 19.74 -12.75 1.50
CA VAL A 394 20.13 -11.34 1.37
C VAL A 394 18.93 -10.56 0.81
N ALA A 395 18.52 -9.51 1.51
CA ALA A 395 17.47 -8.62 1.01
C ALA A 395 17.98 -7.75 -0.15
N LEU A 396 17.08 -7.43 -1.08
CA LEU A 396 17.35 -6.61 -2.28
C LEU A 396 18.04 -5.26 -1.98
N ASP A 397 17.85 -4.67 -0.80
CA ASP A 397 18.49 -3.40 -0.41
C ASP A 397 20.02 -3.48 -0.28
N ASN A 398 20.59 -4.65 0.01
CA ASN A 398 22.03 -4.84 0.20
C ASN A 398 22.88 -4.73 -1.08
N PRO A 399 22.55 -5.39 -2.21
CA PRO A 399 23.29 -5.20 -3.46
C PRO A 399 23.07 -3.82 -4.10
N ILE A 400 21.97 -3.11 -3.80
CA ILE A 400 21.64 -1.85 -4.49
C ILE A 400 22.66 -0.73 -4.25
N ASP A 401 23.23 -0.60 -3.05
CA ASP A 401 24.14 0.50 -2.69
C ASP A 401 25.54 0.02 -2.31
N LEU A 402 26.46 0.06 -3.29
CA LEU A 402 27.87 -0.30 -3.12
C LEU A 402 28.64 0.58 -2.11
N SER A 403 28.08 1.71 -1.66
CA SER A 403 28.70 2.57 -0.65
C SER A 403 28.22 2.32 0.78
N LYS A 404 27.29 1.36 1.01
CA LYS A 404 26.73 1.04 2.35
C LYS A 404 26.92 -0.43 2.76
N PRO A 405 28.16 -0.90 3.03
CA PRO A 405 28.42 -2.31 3.30
C PRO A 405 28.09 -2.75 4.74
N ASP A 406 27.79 -1.81 5.64
CA ASP A 406 27.42 -2.09 7.04
C ASP A 406 26.18 -3.02 7.17
N ARG A 407 25.40 -3.20 6.09
CA ARG A 407 24.25 -4.14 6.03
C ARG A 407 24.58 -5.55 5.54
N TRP A 408 25.79 -5.81 5.05
CA TRP A 408 26.28 -7.16 4.72
C TRP A 408 26.65 -7.96 5.99
N ALA A 409 26.56 -7.33 7.16
CA ALA A 409 26.75 -7.92 8.48
C ALA A 409 25.58 -8.85 8.89
N GLN A 410 25.61 -10.08 8.36
CA GLN A 410 25.08 -11.33 8.92
C GLN A 410 23.82 -11.23 9.83
N LYS A 411 22.67 -11.66 9.28
CA LYS A 411 21.60 -12.28 10.08
C LYS A 411 21.46 -13.74 9.67
N ASN A 412 21.95 -14.65 10.51
CA ASN A 412 21.81 -16.10 10.31
C ASN A 412 20.37 -16.53 10.60
N TYR A 413 19.48 -16.43 9.62
CA TYR A 413 18.17 -17.06 9.68
C TYR A 413 18.33 -18.58 9.54
N LYS A 414 17.76 -19.34 10.49
CA LYS A 414 17.75 -20.81 10.39
C LYS A 414 16.75 -21.22 9.31
N LEU A 415 17.21 -22.07 8.37
CA LEU A 415 16.38 -22.61 7.28
C LEU A 415 15.01 -23.13 7.79
N PRO A 416 13.90 -22.59 7.26
CA PRO A 416 12.69 -23.38 7.07
C PRO A 416 12.98 -24.48 6.04
N THR A 417 12.45 -25.69 6.24
CA THR A 417 12.71 -26.84 5.34
C THR A 417 11.92 -26.73 4.03
N LEU A 418 12.31 -25.80 3.16
CA LEU A 418 11.63 -25.47 1.89
C LEU A 418 12.51 -25.63 0.64
N LEU A 419 13.57 -26.44 0.71
CA LEU A 419 14.12 -27.10 -0.48
C LEU A 419 13.14 -28.18 -0.98
N ARG A 420 12.01 -27.77 -1.54
CA ARG A 420 11.23 -28.58 -2.47
C ARG A 420 11.64 -28.21 -3.89
N PRO A 421 12.06 -29.16 -4.74
CA PRO A 421 12.26 -28.86 -6.15
C PRO A 421 10.91 -28.51 -6.79
N VAL A 422 10.89 -27.53 -7.70
CA VAL A 422 9.66 -27.06 -8.39
C VAL A 422 9.27 -28.02 -9.55
N THR A 423 9.57 -29.32 -9.39
CA THR A 423 9.53 -30.32 -10.47
C THR A 423 8.23 -31.12 -10.51
N GLU A 424 7.53 -31.31 -9.40
CA GLU A 424 6.27 -32.10 -9.33
C GLU A 424 5.04 -31.42 -9.97
N GLY A 425 5.24 -30.30 -10.67
CA GLY A 425 4.21 -29.64 -11.50
C GLY A 425 4.68 -29.17 -12.88
N LEU A 426 5.94 -29.39 -13.24
CA LEU A 426 6.57 -28.81 -14.44
C LEU A 426 7.20 -29.90 -15.35
N ILE A 427 6.36 -30.81 -15.83
CA ILE A 427 6.64 -31.62 -17.02
C ILE A 427 5.72 -31.14 -18.14
N PHE A 428 6.28 -30.94 -19.33
CA PHE A 428 5.58 -30.44 -20.51
C PHE A 428 4.36 -31.31 -20.88
N ASN A 429 3.17 -30.70 -20.87
CA ASN A 429 2.07 -31.10 -21.76
C ASN A 429 2.13 -30.27 -23.05
N HIS A 430 3.17 -30.48 -23.85
CA HIS A 430 3.10 -30.14 -25.28
C HIS A 430 2.16 -31.16 -25.95
N VAL A 431 0.90 -30.76 -26.13
CA VAL A 431 -0.08 -31.50 -26.94
C VAL A 431 -0.44 -30.62 -28.14
N ASP A 432 -0.31 -31.19 -29.34
CA ASP A 432 -0.48 -30.45 -30.60
C ASP A 432 -1.91 -29.94 -30.81
N HIS A 433 -2.06 -28.61 -30.78
CA HIS A 433 -3.20 -27.92 -31.39
C HIS A 433 -2.89 -27.52 -32.85
N ARG A 434 -2.37 -28.45 -33.65
CA ARG A 434 -2.19 -28.25 -35.10
C ARG A 434 -2.48 -29.47 -36.00
N PHE A 435 -3.42 -30.32 -35.59
CA PHE A 435 -4.16 -31.21 -36.50
C PHE A 435 -5.68 -31.03 -36.34
N CYS A 436 -6.46 -31.56 -37.29
CA CYS A 436 -7.93 -31.51 -37.35
C CYS A 436 -8.60 -30.15 -37.62
N LEU A 437 -8.18 -29.46 -38.69
CA LEU A 437 -9.08 -28.62 -39.49
C LEU A 437 -8.98 -28.95 -40.99
N SER A 438 -9.42 -30.16 -41.35
CA SER A 438 -9.66 -30.57 -42.72
C SER A 438 -10.77 -31.63 -42.79
N GLY A 439 -11.60 -31.57 -43.84
CA GLY A 439 -12.36 -32.74 -44.32
C GLY A 439 -13.63 -33.19 -43.56
N ALA A 440 -14.77 -32.79 -44.12
CA ALA A 440 -15.94 -33.66 -44.39
C ALA A 440 -16.86 -34.21 -43.26
N GLN A 441 -18.12 -33.75 -43.36
CA GLN A 441 -19.36 -34.56 -43.40
C GLN A 441 -20.01 -35.08 -42.09
N ILE A 442 -21.22 -35.62 -42.29
CA ILE A 442 -22.35 -35.76 -41.36
C ILE A 442 -22.80 -37.24 -41.35
N SER A 443 -23.38 -37.72 -40.24
CA SER A 443 -24.44 -38.76 -40.13
C SER A 443 -24.18 -39.75 -38.95
N PRO A 444 -25.22 -40.30 -38.27
CA PRO A 444 -25.05 -40.89 -36.93
C PRO A 444 -25.41 -42.39 -36.81
N ARG A 445 -24.97 -43.02 -35.69
CA ARG A 445 -25.64 -44.08 -34.87
C ARG A 445 -24.60 -45.02 -34.21
N GLY A 446 -24.93 -45.63 -33.06
CA GLY A 446 -24.46 -47.00 -32.75
C GLY A 446 -23.60 -47.25 -31.49
N ARG A 447 -24.27 -47.54 -30.37
CA ARG A 447 -23.88 -48.33 -29.17
C ARG A 447 -22.59 -49.20 -29.20
N LYS A 448 -21.85 -49.17 -28.07
CA LYS A 448 -21.26 -50.28 -27.22
C LYS A 448 -20.52 -51.46 -27.92
N THR A 449 -19.47 -52.10 -27.37
CA THR A 449 -19.23 -52.60 -25.99
C THR A 449 -17.73 -52.73 -25.61
N CYS A 450 -17.43 -52.95 -24.33
CA CYS A 450 -16.09 -53.15 -23.75
C CYS A 450 -15.66 -54.64 -23.67
N ARG A 451 -14.34 -54.89 -23.58
CA ARG A 451 -13.58 -56.02 -22.97
C ARG A 451 -12.08 -55.68 -23.11
N ASP A 452 -11.09 -56.11 -22.33
CA ASP A 452 -10.91 -56.59 -20.95
C ASP A 452 -9.42 -56.25 -20.61
N GLY A 453 -8.90 -56.12 -19.38
CA GLY A 453 -9.51 -56.11 -18.05
C GLY A 453 -8.51 -56.55 -16.98
N HIS A 454 -8.15 -55.69 -16.01
CA HIS A 454 -7.77 -56.10 -14.65
C HIS A 454 -7.80 -54.91 -13.64
N GLN A 455 -8.32 -55.21 -12.45
CA GLN A 455 -8.39 -54.39 -11.21
C GLN A 455 -7.83 -55.28 -10.06
N PRO A 456 -7.73 -54.85 -8.76
CA PRO A 456 -8.33 -53.72 -8.03
C PRO A 456 -7.29 -52.85 -7.26
N CYS A 457 -7.58 -51.86 -6.39
CA CYS A 457 -8.76 -51.36 -5.65
C CYS A 457 -8.92 -49.81 -5.84
N LYS A 458 -9.87 -49.00 -5.31
CA LYS A 458 -10.91 -49.06 -4.24
C LYS A 458 -10.36 -48.92 -2.80
N TYR A 459 -11.03 -48.37 -1.79
CA TYR A 459 -12.42 -47.89 -1.57
C TYR A 459 -12.46 -46.35 -1.37
N TYR A 460 -13.45 -45.59 -1.89
CA TYR A 460 -14.74 -45.17 -1.24
C TYR A 460 -14.57 -44.45 0.11
N VAL A 461 -15.37 -43.43 0.49
CA VAL A 461 -16.69 -42.91 0.05
C VAL A 461 -16.67 -41.36 0.13
N SER A 462 -17.59 -40.55 -0.42
CA SER A 462 -18.87 -40.74 -1.13
C SER A 462 -19.18 -39.55 -2.06
N ALA A 463 -20.22 -39.64 -2.91
CA ALA A 463 -20.68 -38.53 -3.76
C ALA A 463 -22.02 -37.92 -3.27
N LYS A 464 -21.99 -36.69 -2.74
CA LYS A 464 -23.22 -35.93 -2.40
C LYS A 464 -23.09 -34.39 -2.45
N LYS A 465 -22.15 -33.86 -3.25
CA LYS A 465 -21.89 -32.41 -3.39
C LYS A 465 -21.81 -31.88 -4.83
N LEU A 466 -22.21 -32.69 -5.83
CA LEU A 466 -22.10 -32.36 -7.25
C LEU A 466 -23.41 -31.72 -7.80
N ALA A 467 -23.93 -30.74 -7.05
CA ALA A 467 -25.23 -30.09 -7.32
C ALA A 467 -25.31 -28.60 -6.89
N ILE A 468 -24.19 -27.96 -6.51
CA ILE A 468 -24.15 -26.55 -6.04
C ILE A 468 -22.93 -25.80 -6.62
N LEU A 469 -22.53 -26.14 -7.85
CA LEU A 469 -21.40 -25.51 -8.59
C LEU A 469 -21.71 -25.40 -10.10
N ALA A 470 -22.92 -24.95 -10.45
CA ALA A 470 -23.38 -24.88 -11.84
C ALA A 470 -24.20 -23.60 -12.16
N ASP A 471 -24.13 -22.57 -11.32
CA ASP A 471 -25.09 -21.43 -11.35
C ASP A 471 -24.42 -20.04 -11.19
N GLN A 472 -23.11 -19.93 -11.48
CA GLN A 472 -22.34 -18.67 -11.41
C GLN A 472 -21.29 -18.53 -12.54
N CYS A 473 -21.71 -18.68 -13.81
CA CYS A 473 -20.81 -18.55 -14.97
C CYS A 473 -21.32 -17.63 -16.11
N GLU A 474 -22.12 -16.59 -15.81
CA GLU A 474 -22.62 -15.61 -16.80
C GLU A 474 -22.10 -14.17 -16.58
N ILE A 475 -20.77 -13.99 -16.61
CA ILE A 475 -20.13 -12.65 -16.65
C ILE A 475 -19.05 -12.49 -17.76
N PRO A 476 -18.18 -13.48 -18.09
CA PRO A 476 -16.96 -13.20 -18.87
C PRO A 476 -17.14 -13.00 -20.38
N LYS A 477 -18.37 -12.93 -20.92
CA LYS A 477 -18.61 -12.77 -22.38
C LYS A 477 -18.71 -11.31 -22.86
N ILE A 478 -18.93 -10.34 -21.98
CA ILE A 478 -19.15 -8.93 -22.39
C ILE A 478 -17.83 -8.16 -22.55
N ILE A 479 -16.81 -8.45 -21.72
CA ILE A 479 -15.52 -7.72 -21.74
C ILE A 479 -14.78 -7.96 -23.06
N ILE A 480 -14.76 -9.20 -23.56
CA ILE A 480 -14.10 -9.59 -24.82
C ILE A 480 -14.65 -8.77 -26.00
N CYS A 481 -15.98 -8.69 -26.12
CA CYS A 481 -16.65 -7.98 -27.21
C CYS A 481 -16.38 -6.45 -27.21
N ILE A 482 -16.10 -5.86 -26.04
CA ILE A 482 -15.69 -4.45 -25.94
C ILE A 482 -14.23 -4.27 -26.39
N CYS A 483 -13.34 -5.19 -26.03
CA CYS A 483 -11.91 -5.11 -26.39
C CYS A 483 -11.64 -5.33 -27.89
N GLU A 484 -12.36 -6.23 -28.56
CA GLU A 484 -12.18 -6.50 -29.99
C GLU A 484 -12.61 -5.30 -30.86
N ASN A 485 -13.77 -4.70 -30.57
CA ASN A 485 -14.29 -3.57 -31.36
C ASN A 485 -13.42 -2.30 -31.25
N ILE A 486 -12.71 -2.09 -30.14
CA ILE A 486 -11.78 -0.96 -29.98
C ILE A 486 -10.53 -1.14 -30.87
N ARG A 487 -10.06 -2.38 -31.09
CA ARG A 487 -8.90 -2.65 -31.96
C ARG A 487 -9.18 -2.40 -33.45
N LEU A 488 -10.44 -2.50 -33.89
CA LEU A 488 -10.81 -2.31 -35.31
C LEU A 488 -10.83 -0.84 -35.78
N CYS A 489 -10.83 0.14 -34.87
CA CYS A 489 -10.89 1.56 -35.24
C CYS A 489 -9.54 2.26 -35.43
N SER A 490 -8.39 1.61 -35.16
CA SER A 490 -7.07 2.28 -35.18
C SER A 490 -6.34 2.24 -36.53
N ARG A 491 -6.95 1.70 -37.59
CA ARG A 491 -6.32 1.55 -38.93
C ARG A 491 -7.20 1.99 -40.10
N SER A 492 -7.53 3.29 -40.19
CA SER A 492 -7.77 3.98 -41.48
C SER A 492 -7.97 5.49 -41.33
N HIS A 493 -7.43 6.25 -42.30
CA HIS A 493 -7.70 7.67 -42.56
C HIS A 493 -8.75 7.79 -43.71
N PRO A 494 -9.41 8.95 -43.94
CA PRO A 494 -10.11 9.79 -42.95
C PRO A 494 -11.42 10.42 -43.52
N PHE A 495 -12.64 10.01 -43.10
CA PHE A 495 -13.87 10.68 -43.60
C PHE A 495 -15.11 10.66 -42.68
N SER A 496 -15.93 11.71 -42.82
CA SER A 496 -17.35 11.89 -42.40
C SER A 496 -17.65 12.14 -40.89
N PRO A 497 -18.23 13.30 -40.52
CA PRO A 497 -18.60 13.62 -39.13
C PRO A 497 -19.84 12.90 -38.57
N ARG A 498 -20.63 12.18 -39.39
CA ARG A 498 -22.00 11.77 -39.02
C ARG A 498 -22.12 10.55 -38.09
N ARG A 499 -21.03 9.85 -37.75
CA ARG A 499 -21.09 8.61 -36.93
C ARG A 499 -20.87 8.80 -35.40
N CYS A 500 -20.30 9.91 -34.95
CA CYS A 500 -19.97 10.09 -33.51
C CYS A 500 -21.19 10.27 -32.59
N SER A 501 -22.33 10.75 -33.11
CA SER A 501 -23.56 10.94 -32.34
C SER A 501 -24.17 9.61 -31.86
N GLN A 502 -24.19 8.59 -32.73
CA GLN A 502 -24.76 7.28 -32.41
C GLN A 502 -23.93 6.52 -31.37
N LEU A 503 -22.59 6.57 -31.45
CA LEU A 503 -21.71 5.88 -30.49
C LEU A 503 -21.90 6.42 -29.06
N THR A 504 -22.07 7.74 -28.94
CA THR A 504 -22.33 8.42 -27.66
C THR A 504 -23.68 8.00 -27.06
N TYR A 505 -24.70 7.80 -27.90
CA TYR A 505 -26.03 7.33 -27.48
C TYR A 505 -26.02 5.88 -27.00
N CYS A 506 -25.33 4.98 -27.71
CA CYS A 506 -25.19 3.57 -27.31
C CYS A 506 -24.43 3.40 -25.98
N LEU A 507 -23.36 4.16 -25.76
CA LEU A 507 -22.61 4.17 -24.49
C LEU A 507 -23.41 4.74 -23.32
N TYR A 508 -24.38 5.63 -23.58
CA TYR A 508 -25.31 6.11 -22.58
C TYR A 508 -26.35 5.04 -22.22
N GLN A 509 -26.93 4.36 -23.22
CA GLN A 509 -27.89 3.28 -22.97
C GLN A 509 -27.27 2.07 -22.26
N SER A 510 -26.02 1.66 -22.58
CA SER A 510 -25.39 0.51 -21.90
C SER A 510 -25.12 0.80 -20.41
N LYS A 511 -24.70 2.01 -20.05
CA LYS A 511 -24.58 2.43 -18.64
C LYS A 511 -25.92 2.43 -17.90
N MET A 512 -26.99 2.90 -18.54
CA MET A 512 -28.34 2.86 -17.96
C MET A 512 -28.82 1.40 -17.76
N GLY A 513 -28.54 0.52 -18.74
CA GLY A 513 -28.88 -0.90 -18.66
C GLY A 513 -28.21 -1.64 -17.50
N VAL A 514 -26.89 -1.49 -17.31
CA VAL A 514 -26.17 -2.15 -16.21
C VAL A 514 -26.69 -1.71 -14.84
N ILE A 515 -27.01 -0.42 -14.66
CA ILE A 515 -27.59 0.10 -13.41
C ILE A 515 -29.01 -0.46 -13.18
N ALA A 516 -29.83 -0.60 -14.23
CA ALA A 516 -31.13 -1.23 -14.13
C ALA A 516 -31.04 -2.72 -13.74
N THR A 517 -30.15 -3.49 -14.38
CA THR A 517 -29.93 -4.91 -14.04
C THR A 517 -29.44 -5.09 -12.61
N LEU A 518 -28.54 -4.23 -12.12
CA LEU A 518 -28.09 -4.25 -10.73
C LEU A 518 -29.22 -3.92 -9.73
N LYS A 519 -30.10 -2.96 -10.05
CA LYS A 519 -31.27 -2.63 -9.21
C LYS A 519 -32.28 -3.77 -9.07
N ASN A 520 -32.31 -4.74 -9.99
CA ASN A 520 -33.25 -5.88 -9.94
C ASN A 520 -32.84 -6.97 -8.94
N ASN A 521 -31.57 -7.03 -8.51
CA ASN A 521 -31.11 -7.94 -7.46
C ASN A 521 -31.07 -7.20 -6.12
N LYS A 522 -31.63 -7.78 -5.05
CA LYS A 522 -31.60 -7.18 -3.70
C LYS A 522 -30.18 -6.79 -3.25
N VAL A 523 -29.16 -7.59 -3.55
CA VAL A 523 -27.76 -7.26 -3.20
C VAL A 523 -27.20 -6.16 -4.10
N GLY A 524 -27.50 -6.19 -5.40
CA GLY A 524 -27.07 -5.15 -6.35
C GLY A 524 -27.71 -3.79 -6.06
N ALA A 525 -28.99 -3.77 -5.67
CA ALA A 525 -29.70 -2.57 -5.22
C ALA A 525 -29.05 -1.96 -3.97
N VAL A 526 -28.63 -2.78 -3.00
CA VAL A 526 -27.87 -2.30 -1.83
C VAL A 526 -26.55 -1.67 -2.27
N VAL A 527 -25.75 -2.33 -3.10
CA VAL A 527 -24.48 -1.78 -3.61
C VAL A 527 -24.68 -0.46 -4.36
N VAL A 528 -25.69 -0.37 -5.25
CA VAL A 528 -26.03 0.88 -5.94
C VAL A 528 -26.43 1.98 -4.95
N SER A 529 -27.21 1.66 -3.91
CA SER A 529 -27.61 2.62 -2.89
C SER A 529 -26.47 3.08 -1.96
N VAL A 530 -25.44 2.25 -1.75
CA VAL A 530 -24.24 2.60 -0.99
C VAL A 530 -23.46 3.72 -1.70
N PHE A 531 -23.29 3.61 -3.02
CA PHE A 531 -22.49 4.56 -3.80
C PHE A 531 -23.28 5.74 -4.39
N ASP A 532 -24.62 5.71 -4.40
CA ASP A 532 -25.43 6.87 -4.82
C ASP A 532 -25.50 7.94 -3.72
N TRP A 533 -24.59 8.92 -3.81
CA TRP A 533 -24.53 10.09 -2.93
C TRP A 533 -25.48 11.23 -3.32
N TYR A 534 -25.95 11.26 -4.58
CA TYR A 534 -26.70 12.38 -5.15
C TYR A 534 -27.80 11.84 -6.09
N PRO A 535 -28.88 11.24 -5.53
CA PRO A 535 -29.92 10.57 -6.29
C PRO A 535 -30.40 11.35 -7.51
N SER A 536 -30.56 10.63 -8.63
CA SER A 536 -30.93 11.23 -9.92
C SER A 536 -32.26 11.98 -9.91
N GLU A 537 -33.12 11.65 -8.96
CA GLU A 537 -34.43 12.26 -8.66
C GLU A 537 -34.33 13.73 -8.22
N TYR A 538 -33.24 14.14 -7.57
CA TYR A 538 -33.08 15.53 -7.13
C TYR A 538 -32.85 16.49 -8.33
N PRO A 539 -33.41 17.72 -8.29
CA PRO A 539 -33.12 18.78 -9.25
C PRO A 539 -31.62 19.04 -9.46
N LYS A 540 -31.25 19.54 -10.64
CA LYS A 540 -29.84 19.84 -10.99
C LYS A 540 -29.22 20.85 -10.03
N GLU A 541 -29.99 21.85 -9.61
CA GLU A 541 -29.60 22.87 -8.62
C GLU A 541 -29.45 22.29 -7.21
N GLU A 542 -30.40 21.47 -6.75
CA GLU A 542 -30.30 20.81 -5.44
C GLU A 542 -29.05 19.90 -5.37
N ARG A 543 -28.73 19.18 -6.46
CA ARG A 543 -27.47 18.41 -6.57
C ARG A 543 -26.22 19.27 -6.76
N LYS A 544 -26.33 20.55 -7.10
CA LYS A 544 -25.21 21.51 -7.15
C LYS A 544 -24.97 22.09 -5.76
N LEU A 545 -26.04 22.49 -5.07
CA LEU A 545 -26.03 22.92 -3.67
C LEU A 545 -25.51 21.82 -2.76
N LEU A 546 -26.02 20.58 -2.85
CA LEU A 546 -25.52 19.44 -2.07
C LEU A 546 -24.03 19.19 -2.31
N ARG A 547 -23.54 19.23 -3.57
CA ARG A 547 -22.10 19.11 -3.84
C ARG A 547 -21.27 20.26 -3.27
N LYS A 548 -21.80 21.49 -3.19
CA LYS A 548 -21.13 22.61 -2.51
C LYS A 548 -21.15 22.46 -0.99
N LEU A 549 -22.27 22.02 -0.41
CA LEU A 549 -22.39 21.75 1.03
C LEU A 549 -21.52 20.57 1.44
N ASP A 550 -21.44 19.52 0.63
CA ASP A 550 -20.49 18.43 0.84
C ASP A 550 -19.05 18.94 0.66
N LEU A 551 -18.72 19.73 -0.36
CA LEU A 551 -17.37 20.31 -0.49
C LEU A 551 -17.05 21.44 0.54
N ALA A 552 -17.99 21.83 1.41
CA ALA A 552 -17.79 22.86 2.44
C ALA A 552 -17.97 22.36 3.88
N ILE A 553 -18.78 21.33 4.09
CA ILE A 553 -19.10 20.70 5.39
C ILE A 553 -18.53 19.27 5.44
N LEU A 554 -18.45 18.54 4.32
CA LEU A 554 -17.69 17.28 4.21
C LEU A 554 -16.33 17.46 3.52
N SER A 555 -15.99 18.69 3.11
CA SER A 555 -14.80 19.26 3.71
C SER A 555 -15.07 19.52 5.20
N SER A 556 -15.20 20.76 5.69
CA SER A 556 -14.76 21.17 7.04
C SER A 556 -15.07 20.32 8.29
N ALA A 557 -16.11 19.50 8.34
CA ALA A 557 -16.32 18.49 9.40
C ALA A 557 -15.31 17.33 9.36
N VAL A 558 -14.76 17.04 8.18
CA VAL A 558 -13.89 15.92 7.77
C VAL A 558 -12.54 16.46 7.22
N SER A 559 -12.21 17.72 7.52
CA SER A 559 -11.32 18.57 6.69
C SER A 559 -10.94 19.88 7.46
N VAL A 560 -10.42 20.99 6.90
CA VAL A 560 -10.18 21.47 5.51
C VAL A 560 -8.67 21.66 5.32
N SER A 561 -7.95 21.53 4.19
CA SER A 561 -8.05 21.06 2.79
C SER A 561 -9.39 20.81 2.04
N PHE A 562 -9.46 20.83 0.71
CA PHE A 562 -8.51 21.31 -0.28
C PHE A 562 -9.20 22.39 -1.13
N ILE A 563 -8.51 23.49 -1.41
CA ILE A 563 -8.91 24.43 -2.47
C ILE A 563 -8.10 24.10 -3.73
N THR A 564 -8.72 24.35 -4.89
CA THR A 564 -8.19 24.09 -6.26
C THR A 564 -8.22 22.63 -6.70
N ARG A 565 -8.06 22.46 -8.02
CA ARG A 565 -8.54 21.32 -8.81
C ARG A 565 -7.46 20.86 -9.78
N GLN A 566 -7.51 19.57 -10.11
CA GLN A 566 -6.99 18.91 -11.32
C GLN A 566 -5.64 18.17 -11.19
N TYR A 567 -5.71 16.86 -11.44
CA TYR A 567 -4.64 15.83 -11.47
C TYR A 567 -4.07 15.35 -10.12
N THR A 568 -3.80 14.03 -10.11
CA THR A 568 -3.57 13.12 -8.96
C THR A 568 -4.63 13.18 -7.85
N GLY A 569 -4.78 12.11 -7.07
CA GLY A 569 -5.85 12.01 -6.08
C GLY A 569 -5.56 11.03 -4.94
N SER A 570 -5.90 11.45 -3.73
CA SER A 570 -6.07 10.59 -2.54
C SER A 570 -6.81 11.36 -1.44
N TYR A 571 -7.28 10.62 -0.43
CA TYR A 571 -8.24 11.08 0.58
C TYR A 571 -7.55 11.24 1.95
N THR A 572 -7.05 12.43 2.29
CA THR A 572 -6.38 12.69 3.59
C THR A 572 -6.68 14.09 4.10
N ASP A 573 -7.60 14.23 5.07
CA ASP A 573 -7.82 15.54 5.72
C ASP A 573 -8.54 15.51 7.09
N SER A 574 -9.38 14.51 7.38
CA SER A 574 -10.06 14.39 8.69
C SER A 574 -9.13 14.05 9.87
N VAL A 575 -7.83 14.10 9.64
CA VAL A 575 -6.78 13.45 10.40
C VAL A 575 -6.51 14.16 11.73
N PHE A 576 -6.43 15.49 11.70
CA PHE A 576 -5.63 16.23 12.68
C PHE A 576 -6.25 16.37 14.08
N LYS A 577 -7.56 16.12 14.23
CA LYS A 577 -8.21 16.14 15.56
C LYS A 577 -7.85 14.90 16.38
N PHE A 578 -8.19 13.72 15.86
CA PHE A 578 -7.91 12.45 16.54
C PHE A 578 -6.41 12.10 16.55
N LEU A 579 -5.60 12.73 15.69
CA LEU A 579 -4.15 12.76 15.81
C LEU A 579 -3.70 13.19 17.22
N GLY A 580 -4.20 14.33 17.73
CA GLY A 580 -3.84 14.83 19.06
C GLY A 580 -4.29 13.95 20.23
N GLN A 581 -5.31 13.10 20.01
CA GLN A 581 -5.77 12.13 21.01
C GLN A 581 -4.93 10.84 21.02
N GLN A 582 -4.38 10.41 19.87
CA GLN A 582 -3.50 9.23 19.81
C GLN A 582 -2.01 9.56 19.99
N ASN A 583 -1.60 10.80 19.68
CA ASN A 583 -0.23 11.26 19.82
C ASN A 583 0.32 11.04 21.25
N ILE A 584 -0.50 11.16 22.30
CA ILE A 584 -0.08 10.88 23.68
C ILE A 584 0.30 9.41 23.90
N THR A 585 -0.46 8.46 23.36
CA THR A 585 -0.21 7.02 23.45
C THR A 585 1.03 6.64 22.63
N ASN A 586 1.09 7.13 21.39
CA ASN A 586 2.19 6.89 20.45
C ASN A 586 3.51 7.52 20.96
N ALA A 587 3.47 8.69 21.59
CA ALA A 587 4.61 9.28 22.28
C ALA A 587 5.05 8.46 23.50
N TYR A 588 4.12 7.99 24.33
CA TYR A 588 4.41 7.19 25.54
C TYR A 588 5.13 5.87 25.23
N VAL A 589 4.82 5.22 24.11
CA VAL A 589 5.55 4.02 23.65
C VAL A 589 6.87 4.33 22.92
N SER A 590 7.15 5.61 22.62
CA SER A 590 8.28 6.06 21.78
C SER A 590 9.24 7.02 22.49
N GLY A 591 9.47 6.82 23.79
CA GLY A 591 10.47 7.55 24.58
C GLY A 591 9.93 8.61 25.54
N MET A 592 8.69 9.09 25.39
CA MET A 592 8.11 10.10 26.29
C MET A 592 7.97 9.59 27.74
N ARG A 593 7.77 8.28 27.91
CA ARG A 593 7.74 7.63 29.23
C ARG A 593 9.07 7.81 29.97
N GLU A 594 10.16 7.57 29.25
CA GLU A 594 11.53 7.61 29.77
C GLU A 594 11.99 9.07 29.98
N ASP A 595 11.79 9.96 28.99
CA ASP A 595 12.12 11.39 29.05
C ASP A 595 11.49 12.14 30.23
N LEU A 596 10.30 11.71 30.69
CA LEU A 596 9.53 12.37 31.76
C LEU A 596 9.51 11.58 33.08
N ASN A 597 10.21 10.44 33.16
CA ASN A 597 10.15 9.50 34.28
C ASN A 597 8.71 9.08 34.67
N ALA A 598 7.84 8.87 33.68
CA ALA A 598 6.43 8.56 33.87
C ALA A 598 6.18 7.05 34.08
N PHE A 599 6.56 6.56 35.27
CA PHE A 599 6.56 5.14 35.64
C PHE A 599 5.38 4.73 36.53
N GLY A 600 4.27 4.36 35.91
CA GLY A 600 3.06 3.92 36.61
C GLY A 600 1.84 4.04 35.72
N ASN A 601 0.77 4.64 36.24
CA ASN A 601 -0.52 4.85 35.57
C ASN A 601 -0.64 6.23 34.88
N GLU A 602 0.45 6.98 34.68
CA GLU A 602 0.42 8.35 34.16
C GLU A 602 -0.21 8.45 32.76
N LEU A 603 -0.03 7.44 31.91
CA LEU A 603 -0.70 7.38 30.60
C LEU A 603 -2.23 7.48 30.77
N ASN A 604 -2.79 6.71 31.70
CA ASN A 604 -4.22 6.78 32.00
C ASN A 604 -4.58 8.15 32.62
N TYR A 605 -3.75 8.69 33.51
CA TYR A 605 -3.99 10.03 34.09
C TYR A 605 -3.95 11.16 33.02
N TYR A 606 -3.12 11.07 31.96
CA TYR A 606 -3.13 12.01 30.82
C TYR A 606 -4.41 11.92 29.97
N VAL A 607 -5.07 10.76 29.93
CA VAL A 607 -6.37 10.56 29.28
C VAL A 607 -7.51 11.05 30.19
N VAL A 608 -7.45 10.76 31.49
CA VAL A 608 -8.45 11.16 32.49
C VAL A 608 -8.50 12.68 32.68
N ALA A 609 -7.35 13.37 32.72
CA ALA A 609 -7.29 14.84 32.77
C ALA A 609 -7.97 15.48 31.55
N TYR A 610 -7.74 14.93 30.36
CA TYR A 610 -8.40 15.33 29.12
C TYR A 610 -9.92 15.05 29.15
N ASN A 611 -10.34 13.83 29.48
CA ASN A 611 -11.75 13.43 29.51
C ASN A 611 -12.57 14.26 30.51
N THR A 612 -12.00 14.57 31.68
CA THR A 612 -12.63 15.40 32.71
C THR A 612 -12.88 16.81 32.21
N ALA A 613 -11.87 17.45 31.63
CA ALA A 613 -11.99 18.79 31.07
C ALA A 613 -12.90 18.83 29.83
N TYR A 614 -12.92 17.76 29.03
CA TYR A 614 -13.82 17.59 27.89
C TYR A 614 -15.29 17.58 28.32
N VAL A 615 -15.64 16.81 29.36
CA VAL A 615 -17.01 16.80 29.93
C VAL A 615 -17.40 18.19 30.47
N LEU A 616 -16.48 18.87 31.17
CA LEU A 616 -16.72 20.24 31.69
C LEU A 616 -16.87 21.29 30.57
N GLY A 617 -16.15 21.14 29.45
CA GLY A 617 -16.18 22.07 28.32
C GLY A 617 -17.42 21.95 27.42
N GLN A 618 -18.10 20.79 27.41
CA GLN A 618 -19.23 20.51 26.50
C GLN A 618 -20.35 21.55 26.65
N ILE A 619 -20.89 21.69 27.87
CA ILE A 619 -22.03 22.57 28.14
C ILE A 619 -21.73 24.05 27.83
N PRO A 620 -20.66 24.69 28.38
CA PRO A 620 -20.41 26.11 28.13
C PRO A 620 -20.08 26.41 26.66
N LEU A 621 -19.27 25.59 25.99
CA LEU A 621 -18.86 25.88 24.62
C LEU A 621 -19.95 25.55 23.58
N MET A 622 -20.76 24.50 23.77
CA MET A 622 -21.95 24.30 22.94
C MET A 622 -23.02 25.38 23.19
N THR A 623 -23.12 25.91 24.41
CA THR A 623 -23.98 27.07 24.70
C THR A 623 -23.46 28.32 23.98
N LEU A 624 -22.14 28.53 23.94
CA LEU A 624 -21.53 29.64 23.20
C LEU A 624 -21.72 29.54 21.67
N GLN A 625 -21.71 28.32 21.12
CA GLN A 625 -22.03 28.04 19.71
C GLN A 625 -23.51 28.31 19.36
N THR A 626 -24.44 28.13 20.30
CA THR A 626 -25.89 28.15 20.05
C THR A 626 -26.62 29.42 20.51
N LYS A 627 -26.19 30.04 21.61
CA LYS A 627 -26.86 31.17 22.28
C LYS A 627 -26.02 32.47 22.30
N GLY A 628 -25.12 32.66 21.35
CA GLY A 628 -24.08 33.70 21.35
C GLY A 628 -24.49 35.19 21.27
N LYS A 629 -25.63 35.60 21.85
CA LYS A 629 -26.02 37.01 22.06
C LYS A 629 -25.13 37.66 23.13
N LEU A 630 -24.11 38.39 22.69
CA LEU A 630 -23.25 39.20 23.56
C LEU A 630 -22.71 40.39 22.74
N GLY A 631 -23.57 41.38 22.53
CA GLY A 631 -23.41 42.48 21.58
C GLY A 631 -24.70 42.72 20.79
N GLU A 632 -24.97 43.98 20.43
CA GLU A 632 -26.21 44.45 19.79
C GLU A 632 -26.26 44.19 18.27
N SER A 633 -25.28 43.44 17.75
CA SER A 633 -25.14 43.08 16.34
C SER A 633 -25.66 41.65 16.11
N ASP A 634 -26.81 41.50 15.43
CA ASP A 634 -27.58 40.24 15.37
C ASP A 634 -26.97 39.12 14.48
N HIS A 635 -25.65 39.13 14.26
CA HIS A 635 -24.98 38.34 13.23
C HIS A 635 -23.68 37.64 13.69
N GLY A 636 -23.72 36.30 13.72
CA GLY A 636 -22.62 35.49 13.16
C GLY A 636 -21.36 35.20 13.99
N ARG A 637 -21.45 34.62 15.20
CA ARG A 637 -20.27 34.03 15.89
C ARG A 637 -19.98 32.55 15.57
N ALA A 638 -21.00 31.79 15.16
CA ALA A 638 -20.86 30.35 14.85
C ALA A 638 -19.80 30.01 13.77
N PRO A 639 -19.52 30.84 12.73
CA PRO A 639 -18.47 30.55 11.76
C PRO A 639 -17.04 30.69 12.29
N PHE A 640 -16.82 31.49 13.34
CA PHE A 640 -15.50 31.91 13.80
C PHE A 640 -15.01 31.13 15.03
N LEU A 641 -15.94 30.70 15.89
CA LEU A 641 -15.60 30.06 17.17
C LEU A 641 -14.83 28.75 17.02
N LEU A 642 -15.24 27.86 16.10
CA LEU A 642 -14.54 26.58 15.89
C LEU A 642 -13.11 26.77 15.34
N PRO A 643 -12.86 27.60 14.31
CA PRO A 643 -11.50 27.97 13.91
C PRO A 643 -10.65 28.62 15.01
N SER A 644 -11.20 29.55 15.81
CA SER A 644 -10.45 30.15 16.94
C SER A 644 -9.99 29.12 17.98
N LEU A 645 -10.84 28.13 18.30
CA LEU A 645 -10.48 27.05 19.21
C LEU A 645 -9.42 26.10 18.62
N GLN A 646 -9.37 25.94 17.29
CA GLN A 646 -8.30 25.18 16.61
C GLN A 646 -6.95 25.90 16.66
N ILE A 647 -6.90 27.24 16.57
CA ILE A 647 -5.65 27.99 16.77
C ILE A 647 -5.13 27.79 18.20
N LEU A 648 -6.00 27.91 19.22
CA LEU A 648 -5.60 27.69 20.62
C LEU A 648 -5.10 26.25 20.86
N TRP A 649 -5.71 25.27 20.21
CA TRP A 649 -5.22 23.88 20.24
C TRP A 649 -3.85 23.72 19.57
N ALA A 650 -3.63 24.32 18.40
CA ALA A 650 -2.32 24.29 17.73
C ALA A 650 -1.21 24.90 18.62
N VAL A 651 -1.50 26.00 19.32
CA VAL A 651 -0.59 26.61 20.31
C VAL A 651 -0.31 25.64 21.47
N ILE A 652 -1.33 24.97 22.01
CA ILE A 652 -1.13 23.98 23.08
C ILE A 652 -0.33 22.76 22.60
N ALA A 653 -0.46 22.34 21.34
CA ALA A 653 0.37 21.29 20.77
C ALA A 653 1.86 21.71 20.71
N PHE A 654 2.17 22.95 20.33
CA PHE A 654 3.54 23.48 20.45
C PHE A 654 4.01 23.53 21.91
N CYS A 655 3.16 23.89 22.88
CA CYS A 655 3.53 23.80 24.30
C CYS A 655 3.80 22.35 24.77
N GLN A 656 3.16 21.34 24.15
CA GLN A 656 3.35 19.92 24.48
C GLN A 656 4.70 19.35 24.00
N SER A 657 5.41 19.97 23.05
CA SER A 657 6.75 19.50 22.63
C SER A 657 7.87 19.93 23.59
N GLU A 658 7.67 20.99 24.38
CA GLU A 658 8.70 21.60 25.23
C GLU A 658 8.65 21.16 26.70
N ILE A 659 7.69 20.31 27.07
CA ILE A 659 7.51 19.84 28.46
C ILE A 659 8.75 19.14 29.02
N GLN A 660 8.98 19.33 30.32
CA GLN A 660 10.06 18.70 31.09
C GLN A 660 9.55 17.96 32.33
N HIS A 661 8.28 18.15 32.72
CA HIS A 661 7.68 17.49 33.87
C HIS A 661 6.27 16.99 33.57
N SER A 662 5.94 15.79 34.04
CA SER A 662 4.62 15.14 33.86
C SER A 662 3.43 15.98 34.32
N TRP A 663 3.60 16.85 35.33
CA TRP A 663 2.53 17.74 35.80
C TRP A 663 2.12 18.81 34.78
N GLN A 664 3.07 19.28 33.96
CA GLN A 664 2.80 20.24 32.88
C GLN A 664 1.87 19.59 31.83
N LEU A 665 2.07 18.30 31.57
CA LEU A 665 1.28 17.54 30.62
C LEU A 665 -0.16 17.34 31.11
N TYR A 666 -0.42 17.12 32.41
CA TYR A 666 -1.80 17.09 32.93
C TYR A 666 -2.57 18.38 32.65
N ILE A 667 -1.93 19.55 32.86
CA ILE A 667 -2.55 20.86 32.61
C ILE A 667 -2.80 21.07 31.11
N LEU A 668 -1.80 20.81 30.25
CA LEU A 668 -1.95 20.97 28.81
C LEU A 668 -2.98 19.99 28.21
N ARG A 669 -3.10 18.77 28.75
CA ARG A 669 -4.14 17.79 28.37
C ARG A 669 -5.53 18.25 28.81
N ALA A 670 -5.68 18.81 30.00
CA ALA A 670 -6.94 19.40 30.46
C ALA A 670 -7.37 20.60 29.58
N LEU A 671 -6.44 21.52 29.30
CA LEU A 671 -6.72 22.66 28.40
C LEU A 671 -7.10 22.20 26.98
N THR A 672 -6.43 21.16 26.45
CA THR A 672 -6.80 20.53 25.17
C THR A 672 -8.25 20.01 25.22
N GLY A 673 -8.58 19.20 26.24
CA GLY A 673 -9.91 18.62 26.39
C GLY A 673 -11.02 19.66 26.50
N PHE A 674 -10.81 20.71 27.28
CA PHE A 674 -11.78 21.80 27.44
C PHE A 674 -12.10 22.48 26.11
N LEU A 675 -11.08 22.85 25.31
CA LEU A 675 -11.27 23.52 24.02
C LEU A 675 -11.86 22.58 22.96
N GLU A 676 -11.44 21.31 22.96
CA GLU A 676 -11.89 20.30 22.00
C GLU A 676 -13.36 19.86 22.23
N ALA A 677 -13.89 20.00 23.45
CA ALA A 677 -15.26 19.65 23.83
C ALA A 677 -16.35 20.16 22.87
N SER A 678 -16.13 21.34 22.29
CA SER A 678 -17.04 21.98 21.34
C SER A 678 -17.03 21.38 19.92
N SER A 679 -16.00 20.60 19.57
CA SER A 679 -15.79 20.10 18.21
C SER A 679 -16.80 19.04 17.81
N PHE A 680 -17.09 18.05 18.67
CA PHE A 680 -18.03 16.98 18.32
C PHE A 680 -19.44 17.55 18.17
N GLY A 681 -19.93 18.23 19.21
CA GLY A 681 -21.28 18.77 19.27
C GLY A 681 -21.54 19.86 18.23
N GLY A 682 -20.62 20.81 18.06
CA GLY A 682 -20.77 21.89 17.07
C GLY A 682 -20.75 21.41 15.62
N THR A 683 -19.93 20.40 15.33
CA THR A 683 -19.90 19.79 13.99
C THR A 683 -21.19 19.00 13.70
N HIS A 684 -21.68 18.21 14.65
CA HIS A 684 -22.93 17.47 14.49
C HIS A 684 -24.17 18.39 14.43
N LEU A 685 -24.19 19.48 15.21
CA LEU A 685 -25.22 20.52 15.13
C LEU A 685 -25.30 21.11 13.72
N ILE A 686 -24.16 21.42 13.11
CA ILE A 686 -24.09 22.02 11.77
C ILE A 686 -24.44 21.01 10.69
N LEU A 687 -23.94 19.76 10.76
CA LEU A 687 -24.37 18.67 9.88
C LEU A 687 -25.90 18.47 9.94
N GLY A 688 -26.49 18.42 11.13
CA GLY A 688 -27.93 18.29 11.35
C GLY A 688 -28.76 19.53 11.00
N SER A 689 -28.12 20.67 10.70
CA SER A 689 -28.80 21.92 10.29
C SER A 689 -28.85 22.13 8.77
N TRP A 690 -27.86 21.61 8.02
CA TRP A 690 -27.76 21.80 6.56
C TRP A 690 -28.27 20.61 5.72
N PHE A 691 -28.33 19.40 6.31
CA PHE A 691 -28.73 18.17 5.60
C PHE A 691 -30.05 17.61 6.13
N LYS A 692 -30.87 17.04 5.24
CA LYS A 692 -32.10 16.32 5.61
C LYS A 692 -31.77 15.06 6.40
N ASN A 693 -32.70 14.56 7.23
CA ASN A 693 -32.45 13.35 8.04
C ASN A 693 -31.94 12.15 7.20
N GLU A 694 -32.51 11.91 6.02
CA GLU A 694 -32.10 10.84 5.09
C GLU A 694 -30.73 11.09 4.44
N GLU A 695 -30.35 12.35 4.23
CA GLU A 695 -29.04 12.76 3.71
C GLU A 695 -27.95 12.61 4.78
N LEU A 696 -28.31 12.77 6.06
CA LEU A 696 -27.39 12.82 7.20
C LEU A 696 -26.70 11.48 7.50
N PHE A 697 -27.38 10.34 7.34
CA PHE A 697 -26.84 9.02 7.74
C PHE A 697 -25.53 8.67 7.02
N LYS A 698 -25.49 8.77 5.67
CA LYS A 698 -24.27 8.48 4.88
C LYS A 698 -23.11 9.41 5.27
N ARG A 699 -23.43 10.66 5.60
CA ARG A 699 -22.50 11.75 5.89
C ARG A 699 -21.90 11.63 7.31
N ALA A 700 -22.71 11.22 8.28
CA ALA A 700 -22.25 10.89 9.63
C ALA A 700 -21.29 9.68 9.63
N GLY A 701 -21.56 8.63 8.83
CA GLY A 701 -20.65 7.47 8.71
C GLY A 701 -19.25 7.84 8.20
N VAL A 702 -19.17 8.82 7.29
CA VAL A 702 -17.91 9.38 6.77
C VAL A 702 -17.21 10.26 7.82
N TRP A 703 -17.97 10.98 8.66
CA TRP A 703 -17.40 11.71 9.79
C TRP A 703 -16.74 10.76 10.81
N PHE A 704 -17.41 9.66 11.18
CA PHE A 704 -16.85 8.65 12.09
C PHE A 704 -15.67 7.86 11.48
N MET A 705 -15.67 7.63 10.16
CA MET A 705 -14.51 7.08 9.45
C MET A 705 -13.26 7.96 9.63
N GLY A 706 -13.46 9.28 9.64
CA GLY A 706 -12.39 10.28 9.80
C GLY A 706 -11.60 10.18 11.11
N ASN A 707 -12.25 9.80 12.22
CA ASN A 707 -11.59 9.52 13.51
C ASN A 707 -10.50 8.45 13.33
N SER A 708 -10.89 7.32 12.74
CA SER A 708 -10.01 6.17 12.52
C SER A 708 -8.85 6.50 11.59
N LEU A 709 -9.08 7.26 10.51
CA LEU A 709 -8.02 7.72 9.62
C LEU A 709 -7.02 8.67 10.31
N GLY A 710 -7.47 9.49 11.26
CA GLY A 710 -6.59 10.33 12.08
C GLY A 710 -5.73 9.55 13.06
N SER A 711 -6.30 8.52 13.69
CA SER A 711 -5.57 7.57 14.53
C SER A 711 -4.53 6.78 13.74
N MET A 712 -4.92 6.26 12.56
CA MET A 712 -4.04 5.56 11.62
C MET A 712 -2.82 6.42 11.20
N PHE A 713 -3.05 7.68 10.82
CA PHE A 713 -1.97 8.58 10.42
C PHE A 713 -1.06 9.00 11.59
N SER A 714 -1.56 9.09 12.83
CA SER A 714 -0.73 9.36 14.02
C SER A 714 0.34 8.29 14.22
N GLY A 715 0.00 7.00 14.06
CA GLY A 715 0.98 5.90 14.16
C GLY A 715 2.08 5.98 13.09
N TYR A 716 1.70 6.20 11.82
CA TYR A 716 2.67 6.40 10.74
C TYR A 716 3.53 7.67 10.92
N LEU A 717 2.93 8.77 11.37
CA LEU A 717 3.65 10.01 11.65
C LEU A 717 4.67 9.82 12.79
N GLN A 718 4.30 9.11 13.87
CA GLN A 718 5.23 8.81 14.95
C GLN A 718 6.35 7.87 14.51
N ALA A 719 6.08 6.83 13.71
CA ALA A 719 7.12 5.97 13.16
C ALA A 719 8.09 6.75 12.25
N ALA A 720 7.58 7.68 11.43
CA ALA A 720 8.40 8.54 10.58
C ALA A 720 9.20 9.58 11.37
N ALA A 721 8.62 10.19 12.40
CA ALA A 721 9.31 11.14 13.30
C ALA A 721 10.37 10.43 14.14
N TYR A 722 10.10 9.23 14.64
CA TYR A 722 11.08 8.43 15.36
C TYR A 722 12.26 8.01 14.47
N ARG A 723 11.99 7.54 13.23
CA ARG A 723 13.04 7.12 12.30
C ARG A 723 13.91 8.27 11.78
N ASN A 724 13.32 9.43 11.49
CA ASN A 724 14.00 10.49 10.72
C ASN A 724 14.27 11.79 11.49
N LEU A 725 13.62 12.03 12.64
CA LEU A 725 13.73 13.27 13.41
C LEU A 725 14.23 13.06 14.86
N ASN A 726 14.32 11.81 15.34
CA ASN A 726 14.83 11.53 16.68
C ASN A 726 16.31 11.95 16.82
N GLY A 727 16.61 12.78 17.82
CA GLY A 727 17.94 13.38 18.03
C GLY A 727 18.21 14.63 17.19
N VAL A 728 17.39 14.92 16.16
CA VAL A 728 17.57 16.12 15.32
C VAL A 728 17.28 17.37 16.15
N PHE A 729 18.20 18.36 16.09
CA PHE A 729 18.27 19.51 16.98
C PHE A 729 18.24 19.16 18.49
N GLY A 730 18.75 17.97 18.88
CA GLY A 730 18.79 17.51 20.26
C GLY A 730 17.42 17.11 20.83
N ARG A 731 16.40 16.90 19.98
CA ARG A 731 15.02 16.63 20.39
C ARG A 731 14.63 15.18 20.15
N ALA A 732 14.02 14.55 21.16
CA ALA A 732 13.47 13.21 21.04
C ALA A 732 12.33 13.15 19.99
N GLY A 733 12.22 12.02 19.28
CA GLY A 733 11.28 11.85 18.15
C GLY A 733 9.81 12.11 18.50
N TRP A 734 9.39 11.83 19.73
CA TRP A 734 8.03 12.12 20.21
C TRP A 734 7.74 13.62 20.36
N ARG A 735 8.76 14.48 20.57
CA ARG A 735 8.57 15.94 20.63
C ARG A 735 8.23 16.51 19.25
N TRP A 736 8.85 15.95 18.20
CA TRP A 736 8.56 16.29 16.81
C TRP A 736 7.13 15.96 16.39
N LEU A 737 6.51 14.92 16.97
CA LEU A 737 5.11 14.58 16.72
C LEU A 737 4.16 15.75 17.03
N PHE A 738 4.35 16.39 18.18
CA PHE A 738 3.57 17.55 18.62
C PHE A 738 3.90 18.83 17.83
N ILE A 739 5.16 19.04 17.45
CA ILE A 739 5.58 20.15 16.57
C ILE A 739 4.91 20.03 15.19
N VAL A 740 4.97 18.85 14.56
CA VAL A 740 4.37 18.63 13.23
C VAL A 740 2.84 18.69 13.30
N GLN A 741 2.22 18.20 14.38
CA GLN A 741 0.80 18.44 14.64
C GLN A 741 0.46 19.94 14.65
N GLY A 742 1.21 20.76 15.38
CA GLY A 742 1.01 22.21 15.45
C GLY A 742 1.18 22.89 14.09
N ILE A 743 2.27 22.57 13.37
CA ILE A 743 2.58 23.12 12.04
C ILE A 743 1.48 22.82 11.03
N ILE A 744 0.92 21.61 11.02
CA ILE A 744 -0.14 21.26 10.08
C ILE A 744 -1.48 21.84 10.54
N THR A 745 -1.81 21.82 11.83
CA THR A 745 -3.13 22.30 12.32
C THR A 745 -3.33 23.81 12.10
N LEU A 746 -2.28 24.61 12.22
CA LEU A 746 -2.40 26.08 12.21
C LEU A 746 -2.86 26.67 10.85
N PRO A 747 -2.30 26.31 9.67
CA PRO A 747 -2.83 26.74 8.37
C PRO A 747 -4.27 26.29 8.11
N LEU A 748 -4.65 25.09 8.60
CA LEU A 748 -5.99 24.55 8.40
C LEU A 748 -7.04 25.26 9.26
N ALA A 749 -6.67 25.70 10.47
CA ALA A 749 -7.48 26.60 11.29
C ALA A 749 -7.72 27.95 10.57
N PHE A 750 -6.69 28.54 9.95
CA PHE A 750 -6.84 29.74 9.12
C PHE A 750 -7.76 29.52 7.91
N LEU A 751 -7.64 28.38 7.21
CA LEU A 751 -8.54 28.01 6.12
C LEU A 751 -9.99 27.78 6.60
N GLY A 752 -10.16 27.27 7.82
CA GLY A 752 -11.46 27.13 8.48
C GLY A 752 -12.25 28.44 8.56
N PHE A 753 -11.61 29.57 8.89
CA PHE A 753 -12.27 30.89 8.90
C PHE A 753 -12.83 31.31 7.53
N VAL A 754 -12.27 30.80 6.43
CA VAL A 754 -12.70 31.10 5.05
C VAL A 754 -13.79 30.16 4.56
N VAL A 755 -13.68 28.86 4.86
CA VAL A 755 -14.57 27.82 4.32
C VAL A 755 -15.79 27.53 5.20
N TRP A 756 -15.69 27.63 6.53
CA TRP A 756 -16.73 27.14 7.44
C TRP A 756 -18.08 27.89 7.26
N PRO A 757 -19.20 27.21 6.95
CA PRO A 757 -20.48 27.88 6.66
C PRO A 757 -21.24 28.41 7.87
N GLY A 758 -21.00 27.87 9.07
CA GLY A 758 -21.79 28.20 10.27
C GLY A 758 -23.18 27.57 10.23
N LEU A 759 -24.19 28.24 10.80
CA LEU A 759 -25.59 27.82 10.74
C LEU A 759 -26.27 28.35 9.46
N PRO A 760 -27.32 27.70 8.92
CA PRO A 760 -28.03 28.16 7.72
C PRO A 760 -28.58 29.59 7.79
N THR A 761 -28.96 30.04 9.00
CA THR A 761 -29.42 31.40 9.30
C THR A 761 -28.29 32.44 9.42
N SER A 762 -27.05 32.06 9.10
CA SER A 762 -25.91 32.99 9.03
C SER A 762 -25.92 33.70 7.66
N PRO A 763 -25.29 34.89 7.53
CA PRO A 763 -25.13 35.55 6.23
C PRO A 763 -24.35 34.67 5.24
N ARG A 764 -24.70 34.77 3.95
CA ARG A 764 -24.14 33.91 2.88
C ARG A 764 -22.61 33.96 2.81
N ARG A 765 -21.99 32.81 2.56
CA ARG A 765 -20.53 32.70 2.34
C ARG A 765 -20.18 33.01 0.88
N TRP A 766 -18.94 33.43 0.64
CA TRP A 766 -18.42 33.88 -0.66
C TRP A 766 -18.57 32.85 -1.81
N TYR A 767 -18.65 31.55 -1.51
CA TYR A 767 -18.80 30.47 -2.50
C TYR A 767 -20.26 30.06 -2.79
N MET A 768 -21.26 30.64 -2.11
CA MET A 768 -22.69 30.40 -2.34
C MET A 768 -23.32 31.57 -3.10
N THR A 769 -24.15 31.29 -4.10
CA THR A 769 -25.04 32.31 -4.68
C THR A 769 -26.24 32.56 -3.77
N GLU A 770 -26.92 33.69 -3.99
CA GLU A 770 -28.11 34.07 -3.22
C GLU A 770 -29.27 33.09 -3.43
N GLU A 771 -29.46 32.65 -4.67
CA GLU A 771 -30.39 31.56 -5.04
C GLU A 771 -30.06 30.24 -4.32
N GLU A 772 -28.78 29.87 -4.23
CA GLU A 772 -28.32 28.65 -3.54
C GLU A 772 -28.55 28.74 -2.02
N HIS A 773 -28.40 29.92 -1.42
CA HIS A 773 -28.66 30.15 0.01
C HIS A 773 -30.17 30.20 0.31
N ALA A 774 -30.97 30.86 -0.52
CA ALA A 774 -32.43 30.83 -0.44
C ALA A 774 -32.99 29.41 -0.61
N LEU A 775 -32.44 28.62 -1.55
CA LEU A 775 -32.77 27.20 -1.70
C LEU A 775 -32.37 26.40 -0.45
N ALA A 776 -31.21 26.66 0.16
CA ALA A 776 -30.82 26.00 1.42
C ALA A 776 -31.80 26.30 2.56
N LEU A 777 -32.20 27.55 2.74
CA LEU A 777 -33.21 27.96 3.73
C LEU A 777 -34.57 27.29 3.47
N LYS A 778 -35.01 27.23 2.21
CA LYS A 778 -36.27 26.57 1.80
C LYS A 778 -36.29 25.05 2.01
N ARG A 779 -35.12 24.39 2.12
CA ARG A 779 -35.00 22.94 2.36
C ARG A 779 -35.11 22.55 3.83
N ILE A 780 -35.02 23.50 4.75
CA ILE A 780 -35.02 23.27 6.19
C ILE A 780 -36.48 23.37 6.68
N PRO A 781 -37.03 22.35 7.37
CA PRO A 781 -38.33 22.48 8.01
C PRO A 781 -38.27 23.58 9.06
N THR A 782 -39.30 24.43 9.12
CA THR A 782 -39.43 25.50 10.12
C THR A 782 -39.76 24.91 11.50
N VAL A 783 -38.77 24.31 12.14
CA VAL A 783 -38.88 23.82 13.52
C VAL A 783 -39.02 25.01 14.45
N GLU A 784 -40.14 25.08 15.18
CA GLU A 784 -40.36 26.13 16.17
C GLU A 784 -39.32 26.09 17.29
N LYS A 785 -38.97 27.26 17.82
CA LYS A 785 -37.85 27.45 18.75
C LYS A 785 -38.24 27.23 20.23
N GLU A 786 -39.01 26.18 20.51
CA GLU A 786 -39.15 25.65 21.87
C GLU A 786 -37.79 25.08 22.32
N GLY A 787 -37.03 25.87 23.09
CA GLY A 787 -35.81 25.39 23.73
C GLY A 787 -36.12 24.32 24.79
N ILE A 788 -35.13 23.47 25.12
CA ILE A 788 -35.32 22.37 26.09
C ILE A 788 -35.85 22.94 27.43
N THR A 789 -37.14 22.73 27.70
CA THR A 789 -37.76 23.16 28.96
C THR A 789 -37.51 22.12 30.05
N TRP A 790 -37.64 22.53 31.32
CA TRP A 790 -37.59 21.60 32.45
C TRP A 790 -38.68 20.52 32.39
N LYS A 791 -39.84 20.83 31.76
CA LYS A 791 -40.90 19.85 31.49
C LYS A 791 -40.42 18.79 30.49
N THR A 792 -39.83 19.22 29.37
CA THR A 792 -39.25 18.32 28.34
C THR A 792 -38.14 17.45 28.91
N PHE A 793 -37.29 18.01 29.79
CA PHE A 793 -36.23 17.28 30.48
C PHE A 793 -36.78 16.17 31.39
N LYS A 794 -37.73 16.51 32.28
CA LYS A 794 -38.38 15.53 33.17
C LYS A 794 -39.12 14.45 32.39
N TYR A 795 -39.87 14.84 31.35
CA TYR A 795 -40.58 13.92 30.45
C TYR A 795 -39.63 12.90 29.80
N THR A 796 -38.51 13.37 29.24
CA THR A 796 -37.52 12.51 28.56
C THR A 796 -36.92 11.47 29.50
N LEU A 797 -36.55 11.88 30.73
CA LEU A 797 -36.03 10.98 31.77
C LEU A 797 -37.04 9.93 32.24
N SER A 798 -38.35 10.20 32.13
CA SER A 798 -39.40 9.23 32.42
C SER A 798 -39.62 8.20 31.30
N ARG A 799 -39.06 8.37 30.10
CA ARG A 799 -39.23 7.41 29.00
C ARG A 799 -38.16 6.29 29.05
N PRO A 800 -38.53 5.01 28.86
CA PRO A 800 -37.56 3.91 28.80
C PRO A 800 -36.47 4.08 27.72
N MET A 801 -36.77 4.83 26.65
CA MET A 801 -35.84 5.09 25.55
C MET A 801 -34.56 5.80 26.01
N TRP A 802 -34.63 6.74 26.98
CA TRP A 802 -33.45 7.42 27.51
C TRP A 802 -32.53 6.42 28.21
N TRP A 803 -33.09 5.60 29.11
CA TRP A 803 -32.35 4.59 29.88
C TRP A 803 -31.71 3.53 28.99
N ILE A 804 -32.45 3.00 28.00
CA ILE A 804 -31.92 2.03 27.04
C ILE A 804 -30.72 2.60 26.27
N CYS A 805 -30.87 3.78 25.66
CA CYS A 805 -29.85 4.35 24.78
C CYS A 805 -28.61 4.85 25.54
N VAL A 806 -28.81 5.50 26.70
CA VAL A 806 -27.72 6.01 27.53
C VAL A 806 -26.92 4.85 28.15
N SER A 807 -27.57 3.86 28.76
CA SER A 807 -26.86 2.70 29.30
C SER A 807 -26.14 1.91 28.20
N CYS A 808 -26.77 1.70 27.04
CA CYS A 808 -26.11 1.05 25.90
C CYS A 808 -24.83 1.77 25.46
N TYR A 809 -24.83 3.11 25.41
CA TYR A 809 -23.64 3.88 25.05
C TYR A 809 -22.56 3.88 26.13
N ILE A 810 -22.93 3.89 27.42
CA ILE A 810 -21.97 3.76 28.53
C ILE A 810 -21.21 2.42 28.42
N PHE A 811 -21.92 1.30 28.22
CA PHE A 811 -21.27 0.00 28.05
C PHE A 811 -20.44 -0.09 26.77
N LEU A 812 -20.91 0.46 25.65
CA LEU A 812 -20.16 0.58 24.38
C LEU A 812 -18.80 1.26 24.59
N CYS A 813 -18.77 2.39 25.30
CA CYS A 813 -17.54 3.10 25.59
C CYS A 813 -16.51 2.27 26.37
N GLN A 814 -16.94 1.39 27.29
CA GLN A 814 -16.02 0.56 28.08
C GLN A 814 -15.63 -0.73 27.34
N ALA A 815 -16.56 -1.35 26.62
CA ALA A 815 -16.36 -2.61 25.89
C ALA A 815 -15.29 -2.50 24.79
N HIS A 816 -15.12 -1.32 24.18
CA HIS A 816 -14.14 -1.08 23.10
C HIS A 816 -12.85 -0.38 23.56
N TYR A 817 -12.75 0.01 24.84
CA TYR A 817 -11.66 0.82 25.36
C TYR A 817 -10.27 0.17 25.24
N TRP A 818 -10.21 -1.16 25.32
CA TRP A 818 -8.96 -1.94 25.23
C TRP A 818 -8.25 -1.89 23.87
N THR A 819 -8.95 -1.48 22.81
CA THR A 819 -8.45 -1.56 21.42
C THR A 819 -7.19 -0.73 21.18
N GLY A 820 -7.00 0.38 21.91
CA GLY A 820 -5.80 1.22 21.82
C GLY A 820 -4.55 0.66 22.50
N TYR A 821 -4.65 -0.38 23.33
CA TYR A 821 -3.53 -0.88 24.14
C TYR A 821 -2.63 -1.92 23.44
N MET A 822 -2.88 -2.25 22.17
CA MET A 822 -2.01 -3.14 21.38
C MET A 822 -0.54 -2.67 21.38
N ALA A 823 -0.30 -1.36 21.33
CA ALA A 823 1.04 -0.77 21.36
C ALA A 823 1.82 -1.10 22.66
N LEU A 824 1.14 -1.19 23.82
CA LEU A 824 1.79 -1.58 25.08
C LEU A 824 2.19 -3.06 25.06
N TRP A 825 1.36 -3.94 24.49
CA TRP A 825 1.71 -5.35 24.29
C TRP A 825 2.89 -5.52 23.35
N LEU A 826 2.89 -4.85 22.19
CA LEU A 826 4.01 -4.90 21.23
C LEU A 826 5.33 -4.40 21.85
N ARG A 827 5.29 -3.32 22.64
CA ARG A 827 6.48 -2.80 23.35
C ARG A 827 7.00 -3.79 24.39
N HIS A 828 6.11 -4.47 25.12
CA HIS A 828 6.50 -5.54 26.07
C HIS A 828 7.05 -6.78 25.36
N ALA A 829 6.52 -7.14 24.19
CA ALA A 829 6.97 -8.27 23.38
C ALA A 829 8.28 -8.02 22.60
N GLY A 830 8.93 -6.86 22.78
CA GLY A 830 10.24 -6.56 22.20
C GLY A 830 10.25 -6.15 20.73
N TYR A 831 9.10 -5.76 20.16
CA TYR A 831 9.06 -5.20 18.80
C TYR A 831 9.73 -3.82 18.74
N SER A 832 10.30 -3.47 17.58
CA SER A 832 10.92 -2.16 17.37
C SER A 832 9.88 -1.03 17.45
N ILE A 833 10.30 0.18 17.82
CA ILE A 833 9.38 1.30 18.08
C ILE A 833 8.59 1.69 16.81
N GLU A 834 9.17 1.49 15.63
CA GLU A 834 8.46 1.67 14.35
C GLU A 834 7.32 0.65 14.21
N LEU A 835 7.59 -0.64 14.46
CA LEU A 835 6.57 -1.71 14.40
C LEU A 835 5.50 -1.56 15.49
N VAL A 836 5.88 -1.10 16.69
CA VAL A 836 4.96 -0.78 17.79
C VAL A 836 3.95 0.30 17.40
N ASN A 837 4.34 1.29 16.61
CA ASN A 837 3.44 2.35 16.12
C ASN A 837 2.73 1.99 14.80
N ILE A 838 3.29 1.09 13.97
CA ILE A 838 2.71 0.71 12.67
C ILE A 838 1.68 -0.43 12.79
N LEU A 839 1.93 -1.48 13.57
CA LEU A 839 1.04 -2.65 13.62
C LEU A 839 -0.39 -2.34 14.14
N PRO A 840 -0.60 -1.43 15.12
CA PRO A 840 -1.95 -1.06 15.56
C PRO A 840 -2.78 -0.31 14.50
N THR A 841 -2.16 0.33 13.50
CA THR A 841 -2.89 1.12 12.50
C THR A 841 -3.81 0.27 11.62
N PHE A 842 -3.59 -1.05 11.56
CA PHE A 842 -4.48 -1.99 10.89
C PHE A 842 -5.82 -2.16 11.63
N ILE A 843 -5.84 -2.01 12.97
CA ILE A 843 -7.11 -1.92 13.74
C ILE A 843 -7.88 -0.69 13.28
N ASP A 844 -7.21 0.45 13.10
CA ASP A 844 -7.82 1.70 12.64
C ASP A 844 -8.30 1.65 11.19
N LEU A 845 -7.58 0.96 10.30
CA LEU A 845 -8.05 0.72 8.93
C LEU A 845 -9.35 -0.09 8.93
N LEU A 846 -9.42 -1.17 9.73
CA LEU A 846 -10.64 -1.94 9.92
C LEU A 846 -11.75 -1.12 10.61
N ARG A 847 -11.42 -0.21 11.53
CA ARG A 847 -12.34 0.71 12.21
C ARG A 847 -12.92 1.78 11.27
N ALA A 848 -12.12 2.28 10.33
CA ALA A 848 -12.55 3.18 9.26
C ALA A 848 -13.56 2.50 8.33
N ILE A 849 -13.20 1.31 7.84
CA ILE A 849 -14.02 0.52 6.91
C ILE A 849 -15.31 0.04 7.59
N SER A 850 -15.24 -0.47 8.83
CA SER A 850 -16.40 -0.96 9.57
C SER A 850 -17.38 0.16 9.90
N SER A 851 -16.90 1.34 10.30
CA SER A 851 -17.74 2.55 10.52
C SER A 851 -18.54 2.91 9.27
N TRP A 852 -17.87 3.07 8.13
CA TRP A 852 -18.53 3.51 6.89
C TRP A 852 -19.49 2.45 6.33
N LEU A 853 -19.06 1.19 6.24
CA LEU A 853 -19.90 0.09 5.77
C LEU A 853 -21.08 -0.16 6.72
N GLY A 854 -20.85 -0.24 8.02
CA GLY A 854 -21.88 -0.53 9.02
C GLY A 854 -22.97 0.55 9.07
N THR A 855 -22.60 1.83 8.97
CA THR A 855 -23.58 2.94 8.88
C THR A 855 -24.43 2.81 7.63
N THR A 856 -23.82 2.54 6.48
CA THR A 856 -24.51 2.53 5.19
C THR A 856 -25.38 1.27 5.03
N LEU A 857 -24.89 0.11 5.50
CA LEU A 857 -25.63 -1.15 5.54
C LEU A 857 -26.80 -1.10 6.54
N ALA A 858 -26.72 -0.32 7.62
CA ALA A 858 -27.84 -0.15 8.57
C ALA A 858 -29.08 0.52 7.96
N GLY A 859 -28.93 1.21 6.81
CA GLY A 859 -30.06 1.71 6.02
C GLY A 859 -30.74 0.64 5.14
N CYS A 860 -30.16 -0.56 4.99
CA CYS A 860 -30.63 -1.57 4.03
C CYS A 860 -30.77 -3.00 4.59
N LEU A 861 -30.00 -3.34 5.63
CA LEU A 861 -30.02 -4.62 6.33
C LEU A 861 -30.63 -4.47 7.72
N SER A 862 -31.09 -5.57 8.32
CA SER A 862 -31.67 -5.54 9.66
C SER A 862 -30.64 -5.11 10.71
N LEU A 863 -30.92 -4.00 11.41
CA LEU A 863 -30.13 -3.44 12.52
C LEU A 863 -29.58 -4.51 13.48
N ARG A 864 -30.44 -5.44 13.89
CA ARG A 864 -30.12 -6.56 14.81
C ARG A 864 -29.02 -7.49 14.29
N GLY A 865 -29.01 -7.73 12.97
CA GLY A 865 -28.04 -8.60 12.31
C GLY A 865 -26.65 -7.98 12.29
N LEU A 866 -26.55 -6.70 11.91
CA LEU A 866 -25.28 -5.95 11.92
C LEU A 866 -24.71 -5.81 13.32
N TRP A 867 -25.55 -5.51 14.32
CA TRP A 867 -25.11 -5.41 15.72
C TRP A 867 -24.61 -6.75 16.27
N THR A 868 -25.31 -7.85 15.96
CA THR A 868 -24.90 -9.19 16.41
C THR A 868 -23.65 -9.67 15.67
N PHE A 869 -23.47 -9.30 14.40
CA PHE A 869 -22.24 -9.52 13.65
C PHE A 869 -21.05 -8.83 14.33
N GLN A 870 -21.11 -7.51 14.56
CA GLN A 870 -20.09 -6.75 15.30
C GLN A 870 -19.75 -7.39 16.64
N ALA A 871 -20.78 -7.61 17.47
CA ALA A 871 -20.60 -8.15 18.82
C ALA A 871 -19.94 -9.53 18.81
N SER A 872 -20.22 -10.38 17.81
CA SER A 872 -19.59 -11.71 17.70
C SER A 872 -18.06 -11.64 17.54
N PHE A 873 -17.55 -10.70 16.73
CA PHE A 873 -16.10 -10.53 16.54
C PHE A 873 -15.42 -9.91 17.77
N VAL A 874 -16.03 -8.89 18.38
CA VAL A 874 -15.49 -8.22 19.58
C VAL A 874 -15.51 -9.18 20.78
N PHE A 875 -16.60 -9.92 20.99
CA PHE A 875 -16.73 -10.88 22.08
C PHE A 875 -15.71 -12.04 21.97
N PHE A 876 -15.48 -12.56 20.75
CA PHE A 876 -14.41 -13.53 20.50
C PHE A 876 -13.03 -12.95 20.86
N ALA A 877 -12.73 -11.71 20.45
CA ALA A 877 -11.47 -11.06 20.74
C ALA A 877 -11.23 -10.88 22.25
N CYS A 878 -12.22 -10.39 22.99
CA CYS A 878 -12.11 -10.20 24.44
C CYS A 878 -11.90 -11.53 25.19
N ILE A 879 -12.53 -12.64 24.75
CA ILE A 879 -12.30 -13.98 25.32
C ILE A 879 -10.86 -14.45 25.08
N VAL A 880 -10.36 -14.34 23.84
CA VAL A 880 -8.98 -14.74 23.48
C VAL A 880 -7.94 -13.97 24.31
N LEU A 881 -8.13 -12.65 24.45
CA LEU A 881 -7.22 -11.80 25.23
C LEU A 881 -7.34 -12.05 26.75
N SER A 882 -8.53 -12.41 27.25
CA SER A 882 -8.73 -12.81 28.66
C SER A 882 -7.96 -14.09 29.03
N ILE A 883 -7.87 -15.06 28.12
CA ILE A 883 -7.10 -16.30 28.34
C ILE A 883 -5.59 -15.98 28.35
N TRP A 884 -5.13 -15.11 27.46
CA TRP A 884 -3.74 -14.65 27.27
C TRP A 884 -2.72 -15.71 26.83
N THR A 885 -2.82 -16.94 27.33
CA THR A 885 -1.93 -18.08 27.02
C THR A 885 -2.28 -18.72 25.66
N VAL A 886 -2.14 -17.93 24.59
CA VAL A 886 -2.41 -18.31 23.20
C VAL A 886 -1.24 -17.92 22.28
N PRO A 887 -1.07 -18.54 21.10
CA PRO A 887 -0.05 -18.15 20.12
C PRO A 887 -0.21 -16.67 19.71
N ASP A 888 0.90 -15.96 19.47
CA ASP A 888 0.84 -14.52 19.20
C ASP A 888 0.07 -14.17 17.92
N GLY A 889 0.09 -15.05 16.90
CA GLY A 889 -0.77 -14.91 15.73
C GLY A 889 -2.28 -14.85 16.07
N LEU A 890 -2.73 -15.56 17.10
CA LEU A 890 -4.12 -15.49 17.56
C LEU A 890 -4.39 -14.21 18.38
N LYS A 891 -3.38 -13.67 19.08
CA LYS A 891 -3.47 -12.34 19.71
C LYS A 891 -3.60 -11.24 18.66
N PHE A 892 -2.83 -11.28 17.57
CA PHE A 892 -2.96 -10.37 16.43
C PHE A 892 -4.38 -10.41 15.83
N VAL A 893 -4.93 -11.60 15.57
CA VAL A 893 -6.32 -11.74 15.07
C VAL A 893 -7.33 -11.13 16.04
N ALA A 894 -7.19 -11.36 17.35
CA ALA A 894 -8.07 -10.75 18.35
C ALA A 894 -7.98 -9.22 18.36
N PHE A 895 -6.78 -8.64 18.36
CA PHE A 895 -6.60 -7.18 18.29
C PHE A 895 -7.21 -6.59 17.01
N TYR A 896 -7.01 -7.22 15.86
CA TYR A 896 -7.59 -6.77 14.59
C TYR A 896 -9.12 -6.90 14.52
N PHE A 897 -9.70 -7.93 15.15
CA PHE A 897 -11.16 -8.04 15.30
C PHE A 897 -11.76 -6.90 16.15
N GLY A 898 -10.96 -6.29 17.04
CA GLY A 898 -11.31 -5.03 17.70
C GLY A 898 -11.69 -3.89 16.74
N GLY A 899 -11.20 -3.91 15.49
CA GLY A 899 -11.57 -2.96 14.45
C GLY A 899 -13.04 -3.01 14.00
N PHE A 900 -13.77 -4.10 14.27
CA PHE A 900 -15.22 -4.15 14.00
C PHE A 900 -16.05 -3.25 14.93
N SER A 901 -15.49 -2.82 16.07
CA SER A 901 -16.12 -1.84 16.99
C SER A 901 -16.54 -0.52 16.30
N GLY A 902 -15.88 -0.15 15.21
CA GLY A 902 -16.13 1.10 14.48
C GLY A 902 -17.58 1.29 14.01
N MET A 903 -18.34 0.21 13.79
CA MET A 903 -19.76 0.31 13.41
C MET A 903 -20.72 0.55 14.59
N ALA A 904 -20.31 0.30 15.84
CA ALA A 904 -21.19 0.34 17.01
C ALA A 904 -21.78 1.75 17.25
N SER A 905 -20.92 2.77 17.36
CA SER A 905 -21.38 4.15 17.61
C SER A 905 -22.28 4.68 16.48
N PRO A 906 -21.91 4.60 15.19
CA PRO A 906 -22.76 5.07 14.10
C PRO A 906 -24.12 4.35 14.03
N ILE A 907 -24.17 3.03 14.26
CA ILE A 907 -25.43 2.27 14.23
C ILE A 907 -26.35 2.70 15.39
N LEU A 908 -25.82 2.91 16.60
CA LEU A 908 -26.61 3.35 17.74
C LEU A 908 -27.17 4.77 17.54
N TYR A 909 -26.34 5.72 17.10
CA TYR A 909 -26.81 7.07 16.76
C TYR A 909 -27.82 7.06 15.61
N SER A 910 -27.69 6.16 14.63
CA SER A 910 -28.65 6.02 13.54
C SER A 910 -30.01 5.48 14.01
N TRP A 911 -30.01 4.52 14.94
CA TRP A 911 -31.24 4.00 15.56
C TRP A 911 -31.97 5.05 16.40
N VAL A 912 -31.24 5.86 17.19
CA VAL A 912 -31.83 6.96 17.97
C VAL A 912 -32.44 8.02 17.03
N ASN A 913 -31.71 8.44 15.99
CA ASN A 913 -32.18 9.46 15.05
C ASN A 913 -33.41 9.03 14.23
N SER A 914 -33.52 7.74 13.88
CA SER A 914 -34.66 7.19 13.15
C SER A 914 -35.88 6.91 14.04
N THR A 915 -35.67 6.51 15.31
CA THR A 915 -36.77 6.21 16.24
C THR A 915 -37.42 7.47 16.83
N LEU A 916 -36.69 8.59 16.89
CA LEU A 916 -37.16 9.87 17.46
C LEU A 916 -37.26 10.97 16.38
N LYS A 917 -37.70 10.62 15.16
CA LYS A 917 -37.77 11.55 14.02
C LYS A 917 -38.69 12.75 14.28
N GLU A 918 -39.82 12.55 14.96
CA GLU A 918 -40.79 13.61 15.29
C GLU A 918 -40.38 14.44 16.54
N ASN A 919 -39.87 13.82 17.60
CA ASN A 919 -39.62 14.50 18.89
C ASN A 919 -38.23 15.17 18.94
N TYR A 920 -38.04 16.26 18.20
CA TYR A 920 -36.77 16.99 18.07
C TYR A 920 -36.05 17.29 19.41
N GLY A 921 -36.77 17.80 20.41
CA GLY A 921 -36.20 18.15 21.72
C GLY A 921 -35.78 16.93 22.55
N GLU A 922 -36.57 15.85 22.51
CA GLU A 922 -36.26 14.57 23.17
C GLU A 922 -35.03 13.91 22.53
N ARG A 923 -34.99 13.90 21.19
CA ARG A 923 -33.86 13.38 20.39
C ARG A 923 -32.55 14.09 20.73
N GLY A 924 -32.56 15.42 20.76
CA GLY A 924 -31.38 16.23 21.11
C GLY A 924 -30.88 16.00 22.54
N LEU A 925 -31.81 15.84 23.50
CA LEU A 925 -31.47 15.56 24.89
C LEU A 925 -30.89 14.14 25.07
N ILE A 926 -31.44 13.12 24.42
CA ILE A 926 -30.91 11.75 24.47
C ILE A 926 -29.51 11.67 23.85
N ILE A 927 -29.30 12.26 22.66
CA ILE A 927 -28.00 12.24 21.97
C ILE A 927 -26.91 12.93 22.82
N SER A 928 -27.22 14.08 23.42
CA SER A 928 -26.29 14.75 24.35
C SER A 928 -26.04 13.92 25.61
N SER A 929 -27.10 13.35 26.21
CA SER A 929 -27.00 12.53 27.43
C SER A 929 -26.10 11.32 27.24
N MET A 930 -26.22 10.64 26.08
CA MET A 930 -25.35 9.51 25.70
C MET A 930 -23.89 9.95 25.74
N MET A 931 -23.52 10.99 24.98
CA MET A 931 -22.12 11.42 24.88
C MET A 931 -21.55 11.87 26.24
N THR A 932 -22.24 12.75 26.96
CA THR A 932 -21.73 13.29 28.25
C THR A 932 -21.55 12.19 29.28
N LEU A 933 -22.51 11.27 29.42
CA LEU A 933 -22.43 10.19 30.41
C LEU A 933 -21.46 9.07 29.97
N GLY A 934 -21.33 8.80 28.66
CA GLY A 934 -20.33 7.88 28.13
C GLY A 934 -18.90 8.31 28.46
N PHE A 935 -18.55 9.58 28.20
CA PHE A 935 -17.25 10.13 28.57
C PHE A 935 -17.06 10.25 30.09
N CYS A 936 -18.12 10.59 30.85
CA CYS A 936 -18.07 10.62 32.31
C CYS A 936 -17.66 9.27 32.92
N ASN A 937 -18.16 8.16 32.38
CA ASN A 937 -17.78 6.82 32.84
C ASN A 937 -16.35 6.41 32.41
N GLN A 938 -15.84 6.93 31.28
CA GLN A 938 -14.43 6.77 30.87
C GLN A 938 -13.43 7.56 31.75
N ILE A 939 -13.87 8.41 32.68
CA ILE A 939 -12.98 9.11 33.63
C ILE A 939 -12.45 8.14 34.70
N TRP A 940 -13.25 7.15 35.12
CA TRP A 940 -12.94 6.34 36.30
C TRP A 940 -12.89 4.83 36.05
N ILE A 941 -13.74 4.26 35.18
CA ILE A 941 -13.73 2.80 34.92
C ILE A 941 -12.36 2.31 34.41
N PRO A 942 -11.71 2.97 33.42
CA PRO A 942 -10.38 2.57 32.95
C PRO A 942 -9.27 2.52 34.01
N LEU A 943 -9.37 3.30 35.10
CA LEU A 943 -8.37 3.30 36.17
C LEU A 943 -8.37 1.99 36.97
N PHE A 944 -9.50 1.27 36.97
CA PHE A 944 -9.66 -0.03 37.64
C PHE A 944 -9.56 -1.21 36.67
N THR A 945 -10.01 -1.05 35.41
CA THR A 945 -10.03 -2.15 34.43
C THR A 945 -8.75 -2.26 33.61
N PHE A 946 -8.10 -1.15 33.24
CA PHE A 946 -6.88 -1.16 32.44
C PHE A 946 -5.74 -0.35 33.07
N PRO A 947 -5.38 -0.58 34.37
CA PRO A 947 -4.25 0.09 34.99
C PRO A 947 -2.97 -0.24 34.23
N THR A 948 -2.21 0.78 33.82
CA THR A 948 -1.02 0.65 32.98
C THR A 948 0.08 -0.21 33.63
N VAL A 949 0.08 -0.34 34.96
CA VAL A 949 0.94 -1.27 35.70
C VAL A 949 0.63 -2.77 35.50
N GLU A 950 -0.59 -3.13 35.06
CA GLU A 950 -0.95 -4.52 34.68
C GLU A 950 -0.66 -4.84 33.20
N ALA A 951 -0.07 -3.89 32.46
CA ALA A 951 0.29 -4.10 31.06
C ALA A 951 1.39 -5.18 30.94
N PRO A 952 1.30 -6.11 29.98
CA PRO A 952 0.34 -6.12 28.87
C PRO A 952 -0.91 -7.00 29.12
N ARG A 953 -0.99 -7.74 30.24
CA ARG A 953 -1.96 -8.83 30.41
C ARG A 953 -3.35 -8.38 30.85
N PHE A 954 -3.46 -7.27 31.59
CA PHE A 954 -4.72 -6.69 32.09
C PHE A 954 -5.74 -7.74 32.57
N PRO A 955 -5.39 -8.59 33.56
CA PRO A 955 -6.23 -9.70 34.03
C PRO A 955 -7.65 -9.27 34.47
N ASN A 956 -7.81 -8.03 34.95
CA ASN A 956 -9.11 -7.46 35.32
C ASN A 956 -9.86 -6.84 34.12
N GLY A 957 -9.14 -6.42 33.08
CA GLY A 957 -9.65 -5.59 31.98
C GLY A 957 -10.38 -6.37 30.89
N TYR A 958 -9.75 -7.40 30.31
CA TYR A 958 -10.35 -8.17 29.23
C TYR A 958 -11.63 -8.93 29.67
N PRO A 959 -11.72 -9.52 30.89
CA PRO A 959 -12.97 -10.08 31.39
C PRO A 959 -14.07 -9.01 31.60
N ALA A 960 -13.72 -7.84 32.15
CA ALA A 960 -14.68 -6.75 32.31
C ALA A 960 -15.22 -6.26 30.94
N ALA A 961 -14.35 -6.09 29.95
CA ALA A 961 -14.75 -5.74 28.58
C ALA A 961 -15.66 -6.81 27.95
N THR A 962 -15.41 -8.10 28.21
CA THR A 962 -16.28 -9.22 27.78
C THR A 962 -17.69 -9.10 28.36
N VAL A 963 -17.81 -8.78 29.66
CA VAL A 963 -19.09 -8.54 30.33
C VAL A 963 -19.79 -7.29 29.76
N PHE A 964 -19.07 -6.19 29.57
CA PHE A 964 -19.63 -4.96 29.01
C PHE A 964 -20.13 -5.13 27.56
N GLU A 965 -19.42 -5.87 26.70
CA GLU A 965 -19.86 -6.17 25.32
C GLU A 965 -21.16 -7.01 25.32
N PHE A 966 -21.22 -8.05 26.16
CA PHE A 966 -22.45 -8.86 26.31
C PHE A 966 -23.62 -8.03 26.86
N THR A 967 -23.38 -7.19 27.88
CA THR A 967 -24.41 -6.30 28.45
C THR A 967 -24.89 -5.27 27.44
N MET A 968 -24.00 -4.67 26.64
CA MET A 968 -24.36 -3.77 25.54
C MET A 968 -25.24 -4.48 24.49
N TRP A 969 -24.83 -5.67 24.03
CA TRP A 969 -25.61 -6.46 23.07
C TRP A 969 -26.99 -6.83 23.63
N ALA A 970 -27.07 -7.28 24.88
CA ALA A 970 -28.32 -7.63 25.54
C ALA A 970 -29.25 -6.42 25.72
N ILE A 971 -28.73 -5.26 26.12
CA ILE A 971 -29.50 -4.01 26.26
C ILE A 971 -30.06 -3.57 24.91
N LEU A 972 -29.28 -3.60 23.82
CA LEU A 972 -29.81 -3.18 22.52
C LEU A 972 -30.82 -4.20 21.97
N MET A 973 -30.54 -5.50 22.05
CA MET A 973 -31.47 -6.53 21.53
C MET A 973 -32.78 -6.56 22.33
N GLY A 974 -32.69 -6.44 23.66
CA GLY A 974 -33.85 -6.25 24.55
C GLY A 974 -34.58 -4.92 24.28
N GLY A 975 -33.85 -3.83 24.06
CA GLY A 975 -34.39 -2.51 23.75
C GLY A 975 -35.14 -2.44 22.42
N VAL A 976 -34.57 -3.00 21.34
CA VAL A 976 -35.20 -3.07 20.01
C VAL A 976 -36.37 -4.08 19.99
N TRP A 977 -36.43 -5.03 20.94
CA TRP A 977 -37.61 -5.86 21.18
C TRP A 977 -38.68 -5.11 21.99
N TYR A 978 -38.28 -4.43 23.07
CA TYR A 978 -39.16 -3.65 23.95
C TYR A 978 -39.83 -2.52 23.17
N MET A 979 -39.06 -1.71 22.43
CA MET A 979 -39.59 -0.60 21.63
C MET A 979 -40.56 -1.08 20.54
N LYS A 980 -40.35 -2.27 19.96
CA LYS A 980 -41.33 -2.87 19.04
C LYS A 980 -42.64 -3.18 19.75
N ARG A 981 -42.59 -3.81 20.94
CA ARG A 981 -43.79 -4.07 21.77
C ARG A 981 -44.43 -2.78 22.32
N TRP A 982 -43.64 -1.76 22.62
CA TRP A 982 -44.12 -0.48 23.15
C TRP A 982 -44.90 0.30 22.08
N LYS A 983 -44.40 0.37 20.83
CA LYS A 983 -45.15 0.94 19.69
C LYS A 983 -46.48 0.20 19.46
N THR A 984 -46.48 -1.15 19.48
CA THR A 984 -47.73 -1.94 19.35
C THR A 984 -48.74 -1.71 20.48
N LYS A 985 -48.34 -1.13 21.61
CA LYS A 985 -49.23 -0.82 22.75
C LYS A 985 -49.75 0.63 22.81
N HIS A 986 -49.19 1.56 22.03
CA HIS A 986 -49.56 2.98 22.08
C HIS A 986 -49.68 3.60 20.66
N PRO A 987 -50.51 3.04 19.76
CA PRO A 987 -50.65 3.54 18.38
C PRO A 987 -51.31 4.94 18.31
N ASP A 988 -52.03 5.32 19.35
CA ASP A 988 -52.75 6.58 19.52
C ASP A 988 -51.85 7.81 19.66
N LEU A 989 -50.58 7.63 20.03
CA LEU A 989 -49.57 8.70 20.03
C LEU A 989 -49.02 9.01 18.63
N GLU A 990 -48.91 8.03 17.73
CA GLU A 990 -48.43 8.27 16.36
C GLU A 990 -49.49 9.01 15.54
N MET A 991 -50.79 8.69 15.70
CA MET A 991 -51.86 9.43 15.02
C MET A 991 -51.90 10.91 15.43
N ARG A 992 -51.74 11.22 16.73
CA ARG A 992 -51.72 12.60 17.26
C ARG A 992 -50.48 13.42 16.88
N LEU A 993 -49.47 12.79 16.28
CA LEU A 993 -48.28 13.47 15.74
C LEU A 993 -48.25 13.45 14.20
N ALA A 994 -49.20 12.76 13.55
CA ALA A 994 -49.32 12.63 12.11
C ALA A 994 -50.39 13.56 11.50
N GLU A 995 -51.29 14.13 12.30
CA GLU A 995 -52.16 15.23 11.86
C GLU A 995 -51.35 16.52 11.68
N PRO A 996 -51.33 17.13 10.47
CA PRO A 996 -50.69 18.43 10.28
C PRO A 996 -51.54 19.54 10.90
N GLU A 997 -50.92 20.46 11.65
CA GLU A 997 -51.55 21.75 12.01
C GLU A 997 -51.66 22.66 10.78
N SER A 998 -52.61 22.36 9.89
CA SER A 998 -52.89 23.12 8.67
C SER A 998 -54.35 23.54 8.53
N LEU A 999 -55.01 23.82 9.66
CA LEU A 999 -56.30 24.54 9.73
C LEU A 999 -56.20 25.81 10.61
N GLY A 1000 -55.07 26.51 10.50
CA GLY A 1000 -54.82 27.82 11.12
C GLY A 1000 -55.18 29.03 10.24
N GLN A 1001 -55.98 28.86 9.17
CA GLN A 1001 -56.46 30.00 8.38
C GLN A 1001 -57.73 30.60 9.02
N ALA A 1002 -57.53 31.71 9.74
CA ALA A 1002 -58.63 32.52 10.23
C ALA A 1002 -59.33 33.26 9.08
N SER A 1003 -60.46 32.71 8.60
CA SER A 1003 -61.37 33.42 7.72
C SER A 1003 -62.27 34.37 8.52
N GLY A 1004 -61.92 35.65 8.52
CA GLY A 1004 -62.95 36.70 8.55
C GLY A 1004 -63.58 36.81 7.15
N SER A 1005 -64.87 37.10 7.00
CA SER A 1005 -65.88 37.40 8.03
C SER A 1005 -67.33 37.26 7.49
N GLU A 1006 -68.27 37.20 8.42
CA GLU A 1006 -69.72 37.51 8.29
C GLU A 1006 -70.72 36.53 7.62
N SER A 1007 -71.84 36.38 8.36
CA SER A 1007 -73.22 36.02 7.96
C SER A 1007 -73.64 34.54 7.84
N GLY A 1008 -74.89 34.24 8.24
CA GLY A 1008 -75.58 32.95 8.02
C GLY A 1008 -76.09 32.22 9.28
N GLU A 1009 -77.32 32.50 9.70
CA GLU A 1009 -77.99 31.93 10.89
C GLU A 1009 -78.37 30.42 10.82
N THR A 1010 -78.75 29.86 11.98
CA THR A 1010 -79.57 28.65 12.24
C THR A 1010 -78.97 27.23 12.05
N GLY A 1011 -79.45 26.26 12.86
CA GLY A 1011 -79.22 24.82 12.67
C GLY A 1011 -79.02 23.97 13.94
N ILE A 1012 -80.10 23.55 14.61
CA ILE A 1012 -80.08 22.69 15.83
C ILE A 1012 -79.99 21.20 15.44
N THR A 1013 -79.15 20.37 16.09
CA THR A 1013 -79.49 19.06 16.75
C THR A 1013 -78.30 18.19 17.19
N ASP A 1014 -78.55 17.28 18.15
CA ASP A 1014 -77.61 16.40 18.85
C ASP A 1014 -76.87 15.33 18.02
N ALA A 1015 -75.66 14.97 18.48
CA ALA A 1015 -75.27 13.56 18.66
C ALA A 1015 -74.31 13.40 19.85
N LYS A 1016 -74.69 12.60 20.86
CA LYS A 1016 -73.86 12.32 22.06
C LYS A 1016 -73.07 11.02 21.88
N GLY A 1017 -71.73 11.07 21.97
CA GLY A 1017 -70.84 9.90 21.79
C GLY A 1017 -69.71 9.86 22.81
N ALA A 1018 -69.90 9.08 23.88
CA ALA A 1018 -69.08 9.08 25.10
C ALA A 1018 -67.56 8.90 24.94
N SER A 1019 -66.77 9.73 25.65
CA SER A 1019 -65.52 9.29 26.26
C SER A 1019 -65.23 10.08 27.56
N LYS A 1020 -65.23 9.37 28.69
CA LYS A 1020 -64.68 9.81 29.99
C LYS A 1020 -63.61 8.80 30.40
N HIS A 1021 -62.64 9.27 31.19
CA HIS A 1021 -61.42 8.55 31.59
C HIS A 1021 -60.41 8.40 30.43
N VAL A 1022 -59.09 8.37 30.64
CA VAL A 1022 -58.34 8.23 31.91
C VAL A 1022 -57.40 9.43 32.13
N ARG A 1023 -57.34 9.96 33.36
CA ARG A 1023 -56.21 10.75 33.85
C ARG A 1023 -55.16 9.79 34.43
N SER A 1024 -54.06 9.51 33.71
CA SER A 1024 -52.73 9.19 34.26
C SER A 1024 -51.82 8.55 33.21
N LEU A 1025 -50.78 9.26 32.78
CA LEU A 1025 -49.36 8.85 32.79
C LEU A 1025 -48.49 10.00 32.26
#